data_AF-A0AAU6ZW31-F1
#
_entry.id   AF-A0AAU6ZW31-F1
#
_cell.length_a   1.000
_cell.length_b   1.000
_cell.length_c   1.000
_cell.angle_alpha   90.00
_cell.angle_beta   90.00
_cell.angle_gamma   90.00
#
_symmetry.space_group_name_H-M   'P 1'
#
loop_
_entity.id
_entity.type
_entity.pdbx_description
1 polymer ?
#
loop_
_entity_poly.entity_id
_entity_poly.type
_entity_poly.pdbx_seq_one_letter_code
_entity_poly.pdbx_strand_id
1 'polypeptide(L)'
;MPQVDLRSVAGQFGPGFAPVLRSADSFWRVRLSGLPARGEHILVELLTQDLRVSLRSLSLASSLSINTGARVIAVVGSEPQWEKRVWTGYDAAMLRDMARSWGAVDVVDLRVALPAVRDGATHLVVDGQKLPIAAELGIDPAHFASILDATGARIRGVPAMTDQLRGDDAHTALRQHSEISTRIWEALVEHTSPIAFVTSHVDYAQWAPASVAAGRVGVPTLHVQSTGGMKAYRGIDPASVQQSYRQAVTLSLGTFFEEQLWPHRAALGPAAELVTWRSRRNLGTPSWWRSDSEDDEIAYVSAAERLVVREWAARRIGLPADRPVVAVFNHAVSDALGGNHENFDSLADWFERTAEYAARHPEVSWLLLDHPKQYLYDTTGSFERVAERFGHHRHLRFTQSKMLSKNQLWSLTDLVVTVRGSVSNEYPAYGTPAIQAGWSEWSHCGFTMRADDQPSYWRLLDTSLAALVSGAELITDEQVQRARLWMWFYRSGSDVDSGLVPHWRQGIAGQLHTQLNVAMNAVEGDADPLFTSVARWWKDAGPALLRAPVQDVAASVRIRPAVAGYHLLTSLDEPLGALGIGAEITTGADPRVALLKGWHRSWAMVARAWKSDASIGIRCSPQPGARLLAMTLQIDPTAAQWWAKEHPGQDADRVRTLAVHIGGKRRATAILDPHTATPDTTAAEVPAGGDQLPPSHEAVIQIRLTDADIGPSGFVVVDVLDDPASELPDAVIGVRIDVIAVGEDPGGRMRSLLRRSASR
;
A
#
# COMPACT_ATOMS: atom_id res chain seq x y z
N MET A 1 -24.47 -11.11 10.09
CA MET A 1 -24.34 -11.93 8.86
C MET A 1 -22.99 -12.61 8.93
N PRO A 2 -22.86 -13.91 8.62
CA PRO A 2 -21.54 -14.53 8.57
C PRO A 2 -20.69 -13.80 7.53
N GLN A 3 -19.46 -13.45 7.88
CA GLN A 3 -18.48 -12.89 6.95
C GLN A 3 -18.30 -13.89 5.81
N VAL A 4 -18.83 -13.56 4.63
CA VAL A 4 -18.54 -14.31 3.41
C VAL A 4 -17.06 -14.14 3.13
N ASP A 5 -16.31 -15.25 3.05
CA ASP A 5 -14.93 -15.19 2.59
C ASP A 5 -14.92 -14.66 1.16
N LEU A 6 -14.49 -13.41 1.01
CA LEU A 6 -14.42 -12.70 -0.25
C LEU A 6 -13.43 -13.36 -1.24
N ARG A 7 -12.59 -14.28 -0.76
CA ARG A 7 -11.68 -15.05 -1.63
C ARG A 7 -12.26 -16.40 -2.03
N SER A 8 -13.47 -16.76 -1.61
CA SER A 8 -14.13 -18.00 -2.03
C SER A 8 -14.86 -17.83 -3.37
N VAL A 9 -15.13 -18.93 -4.07
CA VAL A 9 -15.96 -18.92 -5.29
C VAL A 9 -17.33 -18.29 -5.03
N ALA A 10 -17.99 -18.65 -3.92
CA ALA A 10 -19.27 -18.06 -3.53
C ALA A 10 -19.17 -16.56 -3.21
N GLY A 11 -18.02 -16.13 -2.68
CA GLY A 11 -17.70 -14.72 -2.41
C GLY A 11 -17.40 -13.88 -3.66
N GLN A 12 -17.12 -14.50 -4.81
CA GLN A 12 -16.87 -13.79 -6.06
C GLN A 12 -18.03 -13.89 -7.06
N PHE A 13 -18.60 -15.10 -7.18
CA PHE A 13 -19.59 -15.49 -8.18
C PHE A 13 -20.96 -15.79 -7.57
N GLY A 14 -21.36 -15.03 -6.54
CA GLY A 14 -22.67 -15.16 -5.89
C GLY A 14 -23.87 -14.95 -6.84
N PRO A 15 -25.12 -15.05 -6.33
CA PRO A 15 -26.35 -15.08 -7.15
C PRO A 15 -26.54 -13.91 -8.12
N GLY A 16 -25.92 -12.76 -7.85
CA GLY A 16 -25.95 -11.58 -8.71
C GLY A 16 -25.12 -11.69 -9.99
N PHE A 17 -24.25 -12.71 -10.11
CA PHE A 17 -23.30 -12.82 -11.22
C PHE A 17 -23.97 -13.22 -12.54
N ALA A 18 -24.90 -14.18 -12.53
CA ALA A 18 -25.61 -14.59 -13.75
C ALA A 18 -26.39 -13.43 -14.43
N PRO A 19 -27.06 -12.53 -13.68
CA PRO A 19 -27.54 -11.26 -14.23
C PRO A 19 -26.46 -10.42 -14.91
N VAL A 20 -25.28 -10.27 -14.29
CA VAL A 20 -24.16 -9.50 -14.88
C VAL A 20 -23.76 -10.07 -16.23
N LEU A 21 -23.64 -11.40 -16.35
CA LEU A 21 -23.29 -12.05 -17.60
C LEU A 21 -24.29 -11.72 -18.73
N ARG A 22 -25.59 -11.76 -18.45
CA ARG A 22 -26.63 -11.41 -19.44
C ARG A 22 -26.56 -9.95 -19.88
N SER A 23 -26.31 -9.05 -18.93
CA SER A 23 -26.17 -7.62 -19.19
C SER A 23 -24.90 -7.31 -19.98
N ALA A 24 -23.78 -7.93 -19.63
CA ALA A 24 -22.53 -7.83 -20.38
C ALA A 24 -22.69 -8.37 -21.81
N ASP A 25 -23.29 -9.55 -21.96
CA ASP A 25 -23.53 -10.18 -23.25
C ASP A 25 -24.38 -9.29 -24.16
N SER A 26 -25.41 -8.63 -23.61
CA SER A 26 -26.20 -7.65 -24.37
C SER A 26 -25.40 -6.38 -24.72
N PHE A 27 -24.68 -5.83 -23.74
CA PHE A 27 -23.90 -4.60 -23.90
C PHE A 27 -22.77 -4.75 -24.93
N TRP A 28 -21.93 -5.80 -24.80
CA TRP A 28 -20.75 -6.00 -25.64
C TRP A 28 -21.11 -6.53 -27.02
N ARG A 29 -22.08 -7.45 -27.14
CA ARG A 29 -22.47 -8.01 -28.45
C ARG A 29 -22.97 -6.94 -29.42
N VAL A 30 -23.72 -5.95 -28.93
CA VAL A 30 -24.20 -4.86 -29.80
C VAL A 30 -23.02 -4.02 -30.30
N ARG A 31 -22.06 -3.70 -29.42
CA ARG A 31 -20.88 -2.88 -29.76
C ARG A 31 -19.86 -3.60 -30.64
N LEU A 32 -19.76 -4.91 -30.49
CA LEU A 32 -18.88 -5.77 -31.26
C LEU A 32 -19.61 -6.40 -32.48
N SER A 33 -20.83 -5.95 -32.77
CA SER A 33 -21.55 -6.37 -33.97
C SER A 33 -20.82 -5.86 -35.22
N GLY A 34 -20.62 -6.74 -36.19
CA GLY A 34 -19.91 -6.40 -37.42
C GLY A 34 -18.39 -6.61 -37.40
N LEU A 35 -17.83 -7.21 -36.34
CA LEU A 35 -16.46 -7.73 -36.39
C LEU A 35 -16.28 -8.68 -37.59
N PRO A 36 -15.15 -8.61 -38.30
CA PRO A 36 -14.92 -9.46 -39.45
C PRO A 36 -14.88 -10.94 -39.03
N ALA A 37 -15.35 -11.82 -39.91
CA ALA A 37 -15.41 -13.27 -39.64
C ALA A 37 -14.02 -13.91 -39.46
N ARG A 38 -12.98 -13.26 -39.97
CA ARG A 38 -11.56 -13.59 -39.79
C ARG A 38 -10.78 -12.30 -39.66
N GLY A 39 -9.72 -12.29 -38.88
CA GLY A 39 -8.88 -11.10 -38.72
C GLY A 39 -7.81 -11.30 -37.66
N GLU A 40 -7.21 -10.19 -37.27
CA GLU A 40 -6.25 -10.10 -36.18
C GLU A 40 -6.92 -10.39 -34.83
N HIS A 41 -6.11 -10.80 -33.85
CA HIS A 41 -6.62 -11.16 -32.53
C HIS A 41 -6.06 -10.28 -31.40
N ILE A 42 -6.79 -10.22 -30.30
CA ILE A 42 -6.32 -9.75 -29.01
C ILE A 42 -6.33 -10.96 -28.09
N LEU A 43 -5.15 -11.34 -27.59
CA LEU A 43 -5.05 -12.40 -26.59
C LEU A 43 -5.27 -11.79 -25.21
N VAL A 44 -6.12 -12.41 -24.39
CA VAL A 44 -6.34 -11.98 -23.00
C VAL A 44 -6.29 -13.17 -22.07
N GLU A 45 -5.48 -13.09 -21.02
CA GLU A 45 -5.46 -14.10 -19.97
C GLU A 45 -6.42 -13.76 -18.82
N LEU A 46 -7.02 -14.80 -18.23
CA LEU A 46 -7.89 -14.75 -17.06
C LEU A 46 -7.44 -15.81 -16.04
N LEU A 47 -6.14 -15.82 -15.74
CA LEU A 47 -5.51 -16.77 -14.82
C LEU A 47 -5.42 -16.21 -13.39
N THR A 48 -6.07 -15.08 -13.11
CA THR A 48 -6.17 -14.50 -11.76
C THR A 48 -7.46 -14.92 -11.06
N GLN A 49 -7.40 -15.13 -9.75
CA GLN A 49 -8.60 -15.41 -8.95
C GLN A 49 -9.48 -14.17 -8.75
N ASP A 50 -8.94 -12.95 -8.80
CA ASP A 50 -9.70 -11.75 -8.45
C ASP A 50 -10.57 -11.32 -9.63
N LEU A 51 -11.88 -11.52 -9.52
CA LEU A 51 -12.87 -11.17 -10.54
C LEU A 51 -12.74 -9.73 -11.03
N ARG A 52 -12.34 -8.79 -10.16
CA ARG A 52 -12.19 -7.38 -10.53
C ARG A 52 -11.02 -7.18 -11.49
N VAL A 53 -10.00 -8.03 -11.41
CA VAL A 53 -8.84 -7.97 -12.31
C VAL A 53 -9.21 -8.57 -13.66
N SER A 54 -9.90 -9.72 -13.68
CA SER A 54 -10.46 -10.31 -14.91
C SER A 54 -11.40 -9.34 -15.63
N LEU A 55 -12.24 -8.62 -14.89
CA LEU A 55 -13.10 -7.55 -15.41
C LEU A 55 -12.28 -6.47 -16.12
N ARG A 56 -11.17 -6.01 -15.53
CA ARG A 56 -10.32 -4.99 -16.13
C ARG A 56 -9.68 -5.52 -17.43
N SER A 57 -9.10 -6.72 -17.39
CA SER A 57 -8.48 -7.33 -18.57
C SER A 57 -9.47 -7.47 -19.73
N LEU A 58 -10.67 -7.98 -19.47
CA LEU A 58 -11.70 -8.14 -20.49
C LEU A 58 -12.23 -6.79 -20.99
N SER A 59 -12.55 -5.84 -20.11
CA SER A 59 -13.03 -4.52 -20.53
C SER A 59 -11.99 -3.76 -21.35
N LEU A 60 -10.69 -3.88 -21.03
CA LEU A 60 -9.62 -3.34 -21.86
C LEU A 60 -9.55 -4.02 -23.23
N ALA A 61 -9.57 -5.36 -23.28
CA ALA A 61 -9.50 -6.13 -24.51
C ALA A 61 -10.71 -5.86 -25.42
N SER A 62 -11.93 -5.86 -24.88
CA SER A 62 -13.16 -5.56 -25.63
C SER A 62 -13.21 -4.10 -26.09
N SER A 63 -12.74 -3.16 -25.26
CA SER A 63 -12.59 -1.77 -25.71
C SER A 63 -11.57 -1.63 -26.85
N LEU A 64 -10.47 -2.38 -26.82
CA LEU A 64 -9.50 -2.38 -27.90
C LEU A 64 -10.08 -3.01 -29.18
N SER A 65 -10.85 -4.09 -29.05
CA SER A 65 -11.57 -4.75 -30.14
C SER A 65 -12.52 -3.79 -30.89
N ILE A 66 -13.26 -2.94 -30.17
CA ILE A 66 -14.10 -1.89 -30.77
C ILE A 66 -13.26 -0.95 -31.67
N ASN A 67 -12.05 -0.60 -31.25
CA ASN A 67 -11.22 0.38 -31.93
C ASN A 67 -10.45 -0.18 -33.13
N THR A 68 -10.08 -1.46 -33.07
CA THR A 68 -9.21 -2.09 -34.08
C THR A 68 -9.94 -3.05 -35.00
N GLY A 69 -11.12 -3.53 -34.61
CA GLY A 69 -11.82 -4.63 -35.29
C GLY A 69 -11.18 -6.00 -35.05
N ALA A 70 -10.17 -6.10 -34.17
CA ALA A 70 -9.55 -7.37 -33.81
C ALA A 70 -10.45 -8.19 -32.89
N ARG A 71 -10.39 -9.52 -33.00
CA ARG A 71 -11.24 -10.46 -32.27
C ARG A 71 -10.58 -10.88 -30.95
N VAL A 72 -11.34 -11.04 -29.88
CA VAL A 72 -10.77 -11.41 -28.56
C VAL A 72 -10.73 -12.93 -28.39
N ILE A 73 -9.55 -13.49 -28.09
CA ILE A 73 -9.37 -14.86 -27.62
C ILE A 73 -8.98 -14.82 -26.15
N ALA A 74 -9.77 -15.46 -25.29
CA ALA A 74 -9.47 -15.53 -23.86
C ALA A 74 -8.79 -16.86 -23.49
N VAL A 75 -7.94 -16.82 -22.46
CA VAL A 75 -7.30 -18.01 -21.88
C VAL A 75 -7.69 -18.13 -20.41
N VAL A 76 -8.22 -19.29 -20.01
CA VAL A 76 -8.59 -19.65 -18.64
C VAL A 76 -7.91 -20.96 -18.24
N GLY A 77 -8.02 -21.35 -16.98
CA GLY A 77 -7.46 -22.62 -16.48
C GLY A 77 -6.13 -22.42 -15.78
N SER A 78 -6.19 -21.87 -14.59
CA SER A 78 -5.03 -21.55 -13.76
C SER A 78 -4.22 -22.80 -13.35
N GLU A 79 -2.93 -22.66 -13.08
CA GLU A 79 -2.05 -23.78 -12.72
C GLU A 79 -2.40 -24.33 -11.31
N PRO A 80 -2.72 -25.64 -11.12
CA PRO A 80 -3.26 -26.15 -9.85
C PRO A 80 -2.39 -25.95 -8.62
N GLN A 81 -1.07 -25.76 -8.77
CA GLN A 81 -0.20 -25.47 -7.64
C GLN A 81 -0.51 -24.11 -7.00
N TRP A 82 -1.01 -23.14 -7.78
CA TRP A 82 -1.43 -21.83 -7.27
C TRP A 82 -2.75 -21.91 -6.50
N GLU A 83 -3.67 -22.81 -6.90
CA GLU A 83 -4.93 -23.06 -6.17
C GLU A 83 -4.67 -23.50 -4.73
N LYS A 84 -3.67 -24.37 -4.52
CA LYS A 84 -3.35 -24.91 -3.20
C LYS A 84 -2.84 -23.87 -2.19
N ARG A 85 -2.34 -22.72 -2.65
CA ARG A 85 -1.65 -21.76 -1.78
C ARG A 85 -2.16 -20.33 -1.87
N VAL A 86 -2.50 -19.88 -3.08
CA VAL A 86 -2.80 -18.48 -3.36
C VAL A 86 -4.27 -18.30 -3.73
N TRP A 87 -4.88 -19.28 -4.39
CA TRP A 87 -6.21 -19.11 -5.01
C TRP A 87 -7.31 -20.02 -4.46
N THR A 88 -8.16 -19.48 -3.61
CA THR A 88 -9.32 -20.19 -3.04
C THR A 88 -10.65 -19.88 -3.76
N GLY A 89 -10.63 -18.97 -4.74
CA GLY A 89 -11.83 -18.46 -5.41
C GLY A 89 -11.80 -18.48 -6.93
N TYR A 90 -10.86 -19.19 -7.53
CA TYR A 90 -10.76 -19.32 -8.98
C TYR A 90 -11.85 -20.27 -9.51
N ASP A 91 -12.61 -19.85 -10.53
CA ASP A 91 -13.59 -20.70 -11.23
C ASP A 91 -13.50 -20.48 -12.74
N ALA A 92 -12.85 -21.40 -13.44
CA ALA A 92 -12.65 -21.28 -14.88
C ALA A 92 -13.93 -21.47 -15.71
N ALA A 93 -14.99 -22.10 -15.18
CA ALA A 93 -16.27 -22.15 -15.90
C ALA A 93 -16.93 -20.77 -15.88
N MET A 94 -16.99 -20.13 -14.71
CA MET A 94 -17.53 -18.78 -14.56
C MET A 94 -16.72 -17.74 -15.35
N LEU A 95 -15.38 -17.85 -15.35
CA LEU A 95 -14.51 -16.96 -16.13
C LEU A 95 -14.65 -17.18 -17.65
N ARG A 96 -14.91 -18.40 -18.10
CA ARG A 96 -15.22 -18.69 -19.51
C ARG A 96 -16.53 -18.03 -19.94
N ASP A 97 -17.57 -18.16 -19.12
CA ASP A 97 -18.86 -17.53 -19.39
C ASP A 97 -18.76 -16.00 -19.37
N MET A 98 -17.94 -15.46 -18.47
CA MET A 98 -17.57 -14.05 -18.45
C MET A 98 -16.86 -13.61 -19.72
N ALA A 99 -15.81 -14.33 -20.15
CA ALA A 99 -15.07 -14.00 -21.37
C ALA A 99 -15.99 -13.93 -22.59
N ARG A 100 -16.88 -14.92 -22.74
CA ARG A 100 -17.89 -14.94 -23.82
C ARG A 100 -18.85 -13.77 -23.74
N SER A 101 -19.33 -13.45 -22.54
CA SER A 101 -20.24 -12.31 -22.31
C SER A 101 -19.56 -10.96 -22.59
N TRP A 102 -18.23 -10.90 -22.54
CA TRP A 102 -17.43 -9.73 -22.95
C TRP A 102 -17.06 -9.73 -24.44
N GLY A 103 -17.54 -10.70 -25.22
CA GLY A 103 -17.33 -10.78 -26.66
C GLY A 103 -16.11 -11.57 -27.11
N ALA A 104 -15.51 -12.41 -26.25
CA ALA A 104 -14.50 -13.35 -26.69
C ALA A 104 -15.10 -14.32 -27.72
N VAL A 105 -14.45 -14.44 -28.88
CA VAL A 105 -14.88 -15.32 -29.98
C VAL A 105 -14.50 -16.77 -29.72
N ASP A 106 -13.45 -16.99 -28.93
CA ASP A 106 -13.07 -18.29 -28.41
C ASP A 106 -12.44 -18.18 -27.02
N VAL A 107 -12.46 -19.29 -26.29
CA VAL A 107 -11.85 -19.40 -24.95
C VAL A 107 -11.05 -20.70 -24.86
N VAL A 108 -9.73 -20.56 -24.71
CA VAL A 108 -8.82 -21.68 -24.49
C VAL A 108 -8.79 -22.01 -23.00
N ASP A 109 -9.28 -23.21 -22.64
CA ASP A 109 -9.19 -23.72 -21.27
C ASP A 109 -7.96 -24.61 -21.13
N LEU A 110 -6.94 -24.10 -20.44
CA LEU A 110 -5.68 -24.82 -20.22
C LEU A 110 -5.90 -26.14 -19.49
N ARG A 111 -6.94 -26.28 -18.65
CA ARG A 111 -7.25 -27.56 -17.97
C ARG A 111 -7.64 -28.66 -18.94
N VAL A 112 -8.08 -28.30 -20.15
CA VAL A 112 -8.40 -29.22 -21.24
C VAL A 112 -7.23 -29.34 -22.21
N ALA A 113 -6.63 -28.22 -22.60
CA ALA A 113 -5.55 -28.20 -23.58
C ALA A 113 -4.29 -28.89 -23.07
N LEU A 114 -3.89 -28.66 -21.82
CA LEU A 114 -2.64 -29.20 -21.27
C LEU A 114 -2.63 -30.74 -21.22
N PRO A 115 -3.65 -31.44 -20.67
CA PRO A 115 -3.68 -32.89 -20.74
C PRO A 115 -3.67 -33.40 -22.18
N ALA A 116 -4.42 -32.77 -23.10
CA ALA A 116 -4.45 -33.21 -24.49
C ALA A 116 -3.06 -33.13 -25.16
N VAL A 117 -2.32 -32.04 -24.95
CA VAL A 117 -0.96 -31.88 -25.49
C VAL A 117 0.02 -32.82 -24.83
N ARG A 118 -0.09 -33.04 -23.51
CA ARG A 118 0.69 -34.04 -22.78
C ARG A 118 0.48 -35.45 -23.35
N ASP A 119 -0.75 -35.76 -23.74
CA ASP A 119 -1.16 -37.06 -24.27
C ASP A 119 -0.93 -37.18 -25.80
N GLY A 120 -0.25 -36.20 -26.42
CA GLY A 120 0.25 -36.27 -27.79
C GLY A 120 -0.50 -35.42 -28.82
N ALA A 121 -1.42 -34.54 -28.43
CA ALA A 121 -2.04 -33.60 -29.36
C ALA A 121 -0.98 -32.65 -29.94
N THR A 122 -0.93 -32.57 -31.28
CA THR A 122 0.04 -31.77 -32.03
C THR A 122 -0.50 -30.41 -32.50
N HIS A 123 -1.77 -30.12 -32.21
CA HIS A 123 -2.42 -28.87 -32.57
C HIS A 123 -3.52 -28.49 -31.57
N LEU A 124 -3.77 -27.19 -31.44
CA LEU A 124 -4.95 -26.62 -30.77
C LEU A 124 -6.01 -26.28 -31.81
N VAL A 125 -7.27 -26.24 -31.40
CA VAL A 125 -8.35 -25.65 -32.21
C VAL A 125 -8.78 -24.37 -31.55
N VAL A 126 -8.57 -23.24 -32.23
CA VAL A 126 -8.85 -21.89 -31.71
C VAL A 126 -9.46 -21.04 -32.82
N ASP A 127 -10.62 -20.41 -32.54
CA ASP A 127 -11.47 -19.67 -33.49
C ASP A 127 -11.71 -20.47 -34.79
N GLY A 128 -11.92 -21.79 -34.64
CA GLY A 128 -12.14 -22.73 -35.74
C GLY A 128 -10.88 -23.07 -36.56
N GLN A 129 -9.70 -22.58 -36.18
CA GLN A 129 -8.42 -22.83 -36.85
C GLN A 129 -7.60 -23.88 -36.10
N LYS A 130 -6.86 -24.72 -36.85
CA LYS A 130 -5.90 -25.65 -36.26
C LYS A 130 -4.54 -24.97 -36.12
N LEU A 131 -4.14 -24.67 -34.89
CA LEU A 131 -2.86 -24.06 -34.57
C LEU A 131 -1.85 -25.17 -34.26
N PRO A 132 -0.79 -25.37 -35.07
CA PRO A 132 0.22 -26.38 -34.74
C PRO A 132 0.96 -26.03 -33.45
N ILE A 133 1.41 -27.05 -32.72
CA ILE A 133 2.17 -26.90 -31.48
C ILE A 133 3.59 -27.39 -31.73
N ALA A 134 4.57 -26.52 -31.52
CA ALA A 134 5.98 -26.87 -31.64
C ALA A 134 6.40 -27.92 -30.59
N ALA A 135 7.33 -28.80 -30.96
CA ALA A 135 7.87 -29.78 -30.03
C ALA A 135 8.85 -29.14 -29.02
N GLU A 136 9.65 -28.19 -29.50
CA GLU A 136 10.65 -27.46 -28.72
C GLU A 136 10.11 -26.10 -28.29
N LEU A 137 10.67 -25.57 -27.20
CA LEU A 137 10.35 -24.24 -26.70
C LEU A 137 11.14 -23.18 -27.49
N GLY A 138 10.47 -22.11 -27.89
CA GLY A 138 11.14 -20.94 -28.46
C GLY A 138 11.79 -20.03 -27.41
N ILE A 139 11.47 -20.19 -26.13
CA ILE A 139 12.02 -19.36 -25.03
C ILE A 139 13.44 -19.81 -24.68
N ASP A 140 14.32 -18.85 -24.40
CA ASP A 140 15.68 -19.15 -23.94
C ASP A 140 15.66 -20.05 -22.69
N PRO A 141 16.41 -21.16 -22.67
CA PRO A 141 16.39 -22.11 -21.55
C PRO A 141 16.78 -21.51 -20.19
N ALA A 142 17.72 -20.54 -20.16
CA ALA A 142 18.14 -19.91 -18.91
C ALA A 142 17.07 -18.94 -18.40
N HIS A 143 16.44 -18.18 -19.30
CA HIS A 143 15.30 -17.34 -18.94
C HIS A 143 14.11 -18.18 -18.43
N PHE A 144 13.79 -19.28 -19.11
CA PHE A 144 12.74 -20.20 -18.67
C PHE A 144 13.04 -20.80 -17.28
N ALA A 145 14.29 -21.19 -17.02
CA ALA A 145 14.71 -21.66 -15.70
C ALA A 145 14.55 -20.59 -14.60
N SER A 146 14.88 -19.33 -14.90
CA SER A 146 14.66 -18.21 -13.97
C SER A 146 13.18 -18.01 -13.64
N ILE A 147 12.30 -18.08 -14.65
CA ILE A 147 10.84 -18.01 -14.46
C ILE A 147 10.34 -19.15 -13.56
N LEU A 148 10.85 -20.37 -13.77
CA LEU A 148 10.52 -21.53 -12.92
C LEU A 148 10.99 -21.34 -11.48
N ASP A 149 12.21 -20.84 -11.28
CA ASP A 149 12.76 -20.60 -9.95
C ASP A 149 11.95 -19.54 -9.19
N ALA A 150 11.60 -18.42 -9.85
CA ALA A 150 10.73 -17.40 -9.27
C ALA A 150 9.34 -17.95 -8.91
N THR A 151 8.79 -18.81 -9.76
CA THR A 151 7.50 -19.48 -9.54
C THR A 151 7.56 -20.44 -8.36
N GLY A 152 8.59 -21.30 -8.31
CA GLY A 152 8.82 -22.24 -7.22
C GLY A 152 9.02 -21.53 -5.89
N ALA A 153 9.82 -20.47 -5.87
CA ALA A 153 10.05 -19.63 -4.69
C ALA A 153 8.74 -19.04 -4.17
N ARG A 154 7.90 -18.51 -5.06
CA ARG A 154 6.59 -17.93 -4.71
C ARG A 154 5.60 -18.96 -4.19
N ILE A 155 5.44 -20.08 -4.89
CA ILE A 155 4.56 -21.20 -4.50
C ILE A 155 5.04 -21.87 -3.21
N ARG A 156 6.32 -21.76 -2.86
CA ARG A 156 6.86 -22.29 -1.59
C ARG A 156 6.97 -21.24 -0.50
N GLY A 157 6.89 -19.95 -0.84
CA GLY A 157 7.15 -18.83 0.07
C GLY A 157 8.52 -18.99 0.71
N VAL A 158 9.52 -19.24 -0.13
CA VAL A 158 10.93 -19.29 0.27
C VAL A 158 11.68 -18.17 -0.46
N PRO A 159 12.74 -17.61 0.14
CA PRO A 159 13.46 -16.50 -0.50
C PRO A 159 14.17 -16.84 -1.81
N ALA A 160 14.54 -18.11 -2.00
CA ALA A 160 15.21 -18.60 -3.21
C ALA A 160 15.01 -20.12 -3.33
N MET A 161 15.16 -20.64 -4.56
CA MET A 161 15.16 -22.07 -4.83
C MET A 161 16.54 -22.67 -4.55
N THR A 162 16.60 -23.72 -3.73
CA THR A 162 17.82 -24.51 -3.47
C THR A 162 17.87 -25.71 -4.40
N ASP A 163 19.05 -26.32 -4.58
CA ASP A 163 19.19 -27.52 -5.42
C ASP A 163 18.32 -28.69 -4.95
N GLN A 164 18.16 -28.83 -3.63
CA GLN A 164 17.23 -29.80 -3.05
C GLN A 164 15.78 -29.53 -3.47
N LEU A 165 15.34 -28.27 -3.43
CA LEU A 165 13.97 -27.90 -3.84
C LEU A 165 13.77 -28.03 -5.36
N ARG A 166 14.81 -27.77 -6.16
CA ARG A 166 14.76 -27.95 -7.62
C ARG A 166 14.67 -29.41 -8.04
N GLY A 167 15.26 -30.30 -7.25
CA GLY A 167 15.31 -31.74 -7.51
C GLY A 167 14.08 -32.52 -7.05
N ASP A 168 13.11 -31.89 -6.37
CA ASP A 168 11.93 -32.60 -5.85
C ASP A 168 10.84 -32.83 -6.92
N ASP A 169 9.93 -33.76 -6.63
CA ASP A 169 8.85 -34.15 -7.55
C ASP A 169 7.91 -33.00 -7.87
N ALA A 170 7.67 -32.09 -6.92
CA ALA A 170 6.74 -30.97 -7.10
C ALA A 170 7.31 -29.90 -8.05
N HIS A 171 8.62 -29.63 -7.98
CA HIS A 171 9.30 -28.77 -8.95
C HIS A 171 9.41 -29.44 -10.33
N THR A 172 9.67 -30.75 -10.37
CA THR A 172 9.64 -31.51 -11.63
C THR A 172 8.26 -31.42 -12.30
N ALA A 173 7.18 -31.58 -11.54
CA ALA A 173 5.82 -31.44 -12.05
C ALA A 173 5.52 -29.99 -12.53
N LEU A 174 5.99 -28.98 -11.80
CA LEU A 174 5.86 -27.57 -12.20
C LEU A 174 6.56 -27.32 -13.54
N ARG A 175 7.78 -27.82 -13.72
CA ARG A 175 8.54 -27.71 -14.97
C ARG A 175 7.78 -28.34 -16.13
N GLN A 176 7.39 -29.61 -16.00
CA GLN A 176 6.67 -30.33 -17.06
C GLN A 176 5.38 -29.62 -17.46
N HIS A 177 4.61 -29.14 -16.49
CA HIS A 177 3.42 -28.36 -16.74
C HIS A 177 3.75 -27.07 -17.53
N SER A 178 4.74 -26.32 -17.04
CA SER A 178 5.13 -25.03 -17.60
C SER A 178 5.70 -25.15 -19.02
N GLU A 179 6.36 -26.26 -19.35
CA GLU A 179 6.83 -26.54 -20.71
C GLU A 179 5.66 -26.75 -21.67
N ILE A 180 4.59 -27.44 -21.24
CA ILE A 180 3.39 -27.62 -22.08
C ILE A 180 2.63 -26.29 -22.20
N SER A 181 2.43 -25.56 -21.10
CA SER A 181 1.71 -24.27 -21.13
C SER A 181 2.44 -23.24 -21.99
N THR A 182 3.77 -23.21 -21.95
CA THR A 182 4.59 -22.33 -22.80
C THR A 182 4.37 -22.65 -24.28
N ARG A 183 4.40 -23.92 -24.68
CA ARG A 183 4.12 -24.30 -26.09
C ARG A 183 2.72 -23.90 -26.56
N ILE A 184 1.73 -23.95 -25.66
CA ILE A 184 0.37 -23.47 -25.95
C ILE A 184 0.38 -21.96 -26.19
N TRP A 185 1.07 -21.19 -25.33
CA TRP A 185 1.20 -19.74 -25.51
C TRP A 185 1.93 -19.37 -26.80
N GLU A 186 3.01 -20.08 -27.13
CA GLU A 186 3.76 -19.88 -28.37
C GLU A 186 2.88 -20.17 -29.60
N ALA A 187 2.14 -21.30 -29.60
CA ALA A 187 1.21 -21.62 -30.67
C ALA A 187 0.11 -20.56 -30.86
N LEU A 188 -0.42 -20.01 -29.76
CA LEU A 188 -1.38 -18.91 -29.83
C LEU A 188 -0.75 -17.68 -30.46
N VAL A 189 0.39 -17.24 -29.96
CA VAL A 189 1.05 -16.02 -30.43
C VAL A 189 1.47 -16.12 -31.90
N GLU A 190 2.02 -17.27 -32.31
CA GLU A 190 2.57 -17.46 -33.66
C GLU A 190 1.49 -17.68 -34.73
N HIS A 191 0.32 -18.19 -34.37
CA HIS A 191 -0.68 -18.64 -35.34
C HIS A 191 -2.01 -17.91 -35.29
N THR A 192 -2.26 -17.03 -34.31
CA THR A 192 -3.48 -16.20 -34.30
C THR A 192 -3.27 -14.77 -34.79
N SER A 193 -2.06 -14.38 -35.23
CA SER A 193 -1.77 -12.99 -35.64
C SER A 193 -2.25 -11.95 -34.61
N PRO A 194 -1.81 -12.03 -33.34
CA PRO A 194 -2.29 -11.11 -32.32
C PRO A 194 -1.70 -9.71 -32.52
N ILE A 195 -2.50 -8.67 -32.27
CA ILE A 195 -2.04 -7.28 -32.25
C ILE A 195 -1.67 -6.80 -30.84
N ALA A 196 -2.18 -7.48 -29.80
CA ALA A 196 -1.90 -7.19 -28.41
C ALA A 196 -2.08 -8.44 -27.53
N PHE A 197 -1.29 -8.50 -26.46
CA PHE A 197 -1.50 -9.43 -25.35
C PHE A 197 -1.90 -8.65 -24.09
N VAL A 198 -3.11 -8.87 -23.58
CA VAL A 198 -3.63 -8.24 -22.36
C VAL A 198 -3.44 -9.19 -21.19
N THR A 199 -2.79 -8.71 -20.14
CA THR A 199 -2.46 -9.54 -18.96
C THR A 199 -2.58 -8.77 -17.66
N SER A 200 -2.93 -9.48 -16.60
CA SER A 200 -2.95 -9.00 -15.22
C SER A 200 -1.62 -9.16 -14.49
N HIS A 201 -0.70 -9.93 -15.07
CA HIS A 201 0.61 -10.19 -14.49
C HIS A 201 1.62 -10.54 -15.58
N VAL A 202 2.91 -10.38 -15.31
CA VAL A 202 4.00 -10.61 -16.28
C VAL A 202 5.11 -11.49 -15.75
N ASP A 203 5.14 -11.75 -14.44
CA ASP A 203 6.09 -12.67 -13.82
C ASP A 203 5.45 -14.05 -13.61
N TYR A 204 6.28 -15.06 -13.32
CA TYR A 204 5.91 -16.46 -13.06
C TYR A 204 5.43 -17.27 -14.27
N ALA A 205 5.54 -18.60 -14.17
CA ALA A 205 5.44 -19.55 -15.29
C ALA A 205 4.07 -19.61 -15.99
N GLN A 206 3.00 -19.14 -15.37
CA GLN A 206 1.69 -19.11 -16.01
C GLN A 206 1.43 -17.84 -16.84
N TRP A 207 2.19 -16.77 -16.59
CA TRP A 207 2.01 -15.47 -17.26
C TRP A 207 3.23 -15.06 -18.10
N ALA A 208 4.43 -15.15 -17.52
CA ALA A 208 5.66 -14.69 -18.15
C ALA A 208 5.92 -15.29 -19.53
N PRO A 209 5.70 -16.61 -19.77
CA PRO A 209 5.93 -17.17 -21.10
C PRO A 209 5.10 -16.53 -22.21
N ALA A 210 3.87 -16.09 -21.90
CA ALA A 210 3.00 -15.41 -22.85
C ALA A 210 3.53 -14.02 -23.22
N SER A 211 3.98 -13.25 -22.22
CA SER A 211 4.62 -11.94 -22.44
C SER A 211 5.92 -12.06 -23.24
N VAL A 212 6.74 -13.07 -22.94
CA VAL A 212 7.99 -13.34 -23.68
C VAL A 212 7.67 -13.73 -25.12
N ALA A 213 6.73 -14.65 -25.35
CA ALA A 213 6.32 -15.06 -26.69
C ALA A 213 5.79 -13.86 -27.50
N ALA A 214 4.95 -13.01 -26.92
CA ALA A 214 4.45 -11.79 -27.54
C ALA A 214 5.60 -10.83 -27.92
N GLY A 215 6.56 -10.61 -27.01
CA GLY A 215 7.73 -9.77 -27.26
C GLY A 215 8.59 -10.25 -28.44
N ARG A 216 8.80 -11.57 -28.58
CA ARG A 216 9.58 -12.16 -29.69
C ARG A 216 9.05 -11.83 -31.08
N VAL A 217 7.73 -11.66 -31.20
CA VAL A 217 7.07 -11.34 -32.47
C VAL A 217 6.67 -9.87 -32.58
N GLY A 218 7.14 -9.02 -31.66
CA GLY A 218 6.87 -7.57 -31.66
C GLY A 218 5.45 -7.19 -31.22
N VAL A 219 4.74 -8.09 -30.54
CA VAL A 219 3.37 -7.84 -30.05
C VAL A 219 3.42 -7.18 -28.67
N PRO A 220 2.79 -6.01 -28.48
CA PRO A 220 2.81 -5.31 -27.20
C PRO A 220 2.06 -6.09 -26.12
N THR A 221 2.66 -6.16 -24.94
CA THR A 221 2.02 -6.62 -23.71
C THR A 221 1.39 -5.42 -22.99
N LEU A 222 0.07 -5.49 -22.79
CA LEU A 222 -0.74 -4.54 -22.06
C LEU A 222 -1.00 -5.07 -20.65
N HIS A 223 -0.22 -4.61 -19.68
CA HIS A 223 -0.29 -5.05 -18.29
C HIS A 223 -1.29 -4.19 -17.50
N VAL A 224 -2.38 -4.81 -17.09
CA VAL A 224 -3.46 -4.20 -16.32
C VAL A 224 -3.12 -4.23 -14.83
N GLN A 225 -3.21 -3.07 -14.18
CA GLN A 225 -2.97 -2.97 -12.74
C GLN A 225 -4.18 -3.47 -11.94
N SER A 226 -3.91 -4.10 -10.80
CA SER A 226 -4.94 -4.68 -9.92
C SER A 226 -5.65 -3.65 -9.01
N THR A 227 -5.21 -2.39 -9.04
CA THR A 227 -5.68 -1.33 -8.13
C THR A 227 -6.02 -0.04 -8.88
N GLY A 228 -6.76 0.86 -8.24
CA GLY A 228 -7.42 2.01 -8.87
C GLY A 228 -8.74 1.66 -9.57
N GLY A 229 -9.15 2.51 -10.52
CA GLY A 229 -10.13 2.22 -11.57
C GLY A 229 -9.51 1.36 -12.67
N MET A 230 -9.50 1.85 -13.91
CA MET A 230 -8.77 1.22 -15.03
C MET A 230 -7.38 1.86 -15.18
N LYS A 231 -6.34 1.05 -15.00
CA LYS A 231 -4.94 1.41 -15.20
C LYS A 231 -4.25 0.32 -15.99
N ALA A 232 -3.44 0.71 -16.97
CA ALA A 232 -2.66 -0.24 -17.74
C ALA A 232 -1.34 0.37 -18.21
N TYR A 233 -0.33 -0.48 -18.33
CA TYR A 233 0.96 -0.17 -18.93
C TYR A 233 1.14 -0.93 -20.23
N ARG A 234 1.87 -0.31 -21.16
CA ARG A 234 2.24 -0.88 -22.45
C ARG A 234 3.74 -1.07 -22.43
N GLY A 235 4.16 -2.30 -22.66
CA GLY A 235 5.56 -2.64 -22.86
C GLY A 235 5.68 -3.58 -24.05
N ILE A 236 6.80 -3.47 -24.76
CA ILE A 236 7.25 -4.49 -25.69
C ILE A 236 8.51 -5.06 -25.06
N ASP A 237 8.48 -6.33 -24.70
CA ASP A 237 9.67 -7.03 -24.23
C ASP A 237 10.62 -7.18 -25.44
N PRO A 238 11.80 -6.52 -25.45
CA PRO A 238 12.67 -6.57 -26.61
C PRO A 238 13.30 -7.96 -26.69
N ALA A 239 12.89 -8.75 -27.67
CA ALA A 239 13.42 -10.10 -27.94
C ALA A 239 14.95 -10.19 -28.03
N SER A 240 15.62 -9.06 -28.32
CA SER A 240 17.06 -8.95 -28.55
C SER A 240 17.85 -8.36 -27.38
N VAL A 241 17.21 -7.98 -26.27
CA VAL A 241 17.87 -7.37 -25.11
C VAL A 241 17.62 -8.26 -23.89
N GLN A 242 18.64 -8.46 -23.05
CA GLN A 242 18.51 -9.14 -21.74
C GLN A 242 17.73 -8.27 -20.74
N GLN A 243 16.57 -7.74 -21.13
CA GLN A 243 15.78 -6.82 -20.36
C GLN A 243 14.37 -7.37 -20.21
N SER A 244 13.91 -7.56 -18.97
CA SER A 244 12.54 -7.97 -18.65
C SER A 244 11.51 -6.91 -19.05
N TYR A 245 10.25 -7.33 -19.24
CA TYR A 245 9.10 -6.43 -19.44
C TYR A 245 9.07 -5.25 -18.45
N ARG A 246 9.26 -5.51 -17.14
CA ARG A 246 9.16 -4.45 -16.13
C ARG A 246 10.29 -3.43 -16.26
N GLN A 247 11.50 -3.87 -16.61
CA GLN A 247 12.59 -2.95 -16.89
C GLN A 247 12.26 -2.07 -18.11
N ALA A 248 11.71 -2.65 -19.19
CA ALA A 248 11.35 -1.89 -20.40
C ALA A 248 10.27 -0.84 -20.13
N VAL A 249 9.24 -1.20 -19.36
CA VAL A 249 8.18 -0.27 -18.92
C VAL A 249 8.77 0.82 -18.01
N THR A 250 9.61 0.47 -17.04
CA THR A 250 10.27 1.44 -16.15
C THR A 250 11.07 2.49 -16.92
N LEU A 251 11.84 2.08 -17.94
CA LEU A 251 12.59 3.04 -18.78
C LEU A 251 11.63 3.96 -19.55
N SER A 252 10.62 3.37 -20.18
CA SER A 252 9.66 4.12 -21.01
C SER A 252 8.84 5.11 -20.18
N LEU A 253 8.47 4.74 -18.94
CA LEU A 253 7.82 5.63 -17.98
C LEU A 253 8.75 6.77 -17.53
N GLY A 254 10.04 6.52 -17.36
CA GLY A 254 11.04 7.55 -17.10
C GLY A 254 11.09 8.59 -18.22
N THR A 255 11.24 8.14 -19.47
CA THR A 255 11.23 9.01 -20.66
C THR A 255 9.92 9.80 -20.76
N PHE A 256 8.77 9.13 -20.62
CA PHE A 256 7.47 9.78 -20.63
C PHE A 256 7.33 10.83 -19.51
N PHE A 257 7.84 10.54 -18.31
CA PHE A 257 7.81 11.47 -17.21
C PHE A 257 8.59 12.76 -17.55
N GLU A 258 9.82 12.64 -18.07
CA GLU A 258 10.64 13.80 -18.41
C GLU A 258 10.10 14.60 -19.59
N GLU A 259 9.61 13.92 -20.63
CA GLU A 259 9.22 14.57 -21.88
C GLU A 259 7.77 15.08 -21.88
N GLN A 260 6.88 14.39 -21.17
CA GLN A 260 5.43 14.64 -21.27
C GLN A 260 4.80 15.12 -19.96
N LEU A 261 5.35 14.81 -18.78
CA LEU A 261 4.77 15.24 -17.51
C LEU A 261 5.51 16.44 -16.92
N TRP A 262 6.84 16.35 -16.78
CA TRP A 262 7.68 17.36 -16.14
C TRP A 262 7.56 18.77 -16.76
N PRO A 263 7.39 18.94 -18.09
CA PRO A 263 7.18 20.27 -18.68
C PRO A 263 5.91 20.96 -18.19
N HIS A 264 4.90 20.19 -17.76
CA HIS A 264 3.60 20.69 -17.27
C HIS A 264 3.53 20.83 -15.74
N ARG A 265 4.64 20.62 -15.02
CA ARG A 265 4.70 20.64 -13.54
C ARG A 265 4.10 21.90 -12.89
N ALA A 266 4.25 23.07 -13.51
CA ALA A 266 3.71 24.32 -12.96
C ALA A 266 2.17 24.33 -12.97
N ALA A 267 1.56 23.85 -14.05
CA ALA A 267 0.11 23.76 -14.19
C ALA A 267 -0.48 22.61 -13.35
N LEU A 268 0.25 21.49 -13.26
CA LEU A 268 -0.17 20.30 -12.49
C LEU A 268 0.16 20.40 -11.00
N GLY A 269 1.01 21.34 -10.59
CA GLY A 269 1.49 21.53 -9.21
C GLY A 269 0.38 21.52 -8.17
N PRO A 270 -0.68 22.35 -8.29
CA PRO A 270 -1.78 22.35 -7.34
C PRO A 270 -2.49 20.98 -7.19
N ALA A 271 -2.59 20.21 -8.28
CA ALA A 271 -3.16 18.86 -8.23
C ALA A 271 -2.20 17.84 -7.62
N ALA A 272 -0.91 17.96 -7.90
CA ALA A 272 0.15 17.16 -7.28
C ALA A 272 0.20 17.34 -5.76
N GLU A 273 0.05 18.58 -5.30
CA GLU A 273 -0.10 18.89 -3.88
C GLU A 273 -1.39 18.25 -3.32
N LEU A 274 -2.54 18.46 -3.95
CA LEU A 274 -3.78 17.88 -3.44
C LEU A 274 -3.72 16.35 -3.32
N VAL A 275 -3.17 15.65 -4.32
CA VAL A 275 -3.03 14.19 -4.28
C VAL A 275 -2.08 13.74 -3.18
N THR A 276 -0.95 14.43 -3.01
CA THR A 276 0.01 14.11 -1.94
C THR A 276 -0.62 14.31 -0.56
N TRP A 277 -1.51 15.29 -0.39
CA TRP A 277 -2.21 15.58 0.86
C TRP A 277 -3.18 14.44 1.19
N ARG A 278 -3.95 14.03 0.18
CA ARG A 278 -4.85 12.87 0.28
C ARG A 278 -4.07 11.60 0.62
N SER A 279 -2.90 11.40 0.03
CA SER A 279 -2.01 10.28 0.34
C SER A 279 -1.56 10.27 1.81
N ARG A 280 -1.21 11.44 2.39
CA ARG A 280 -0.90 11.56 3.83
C ARG A 280 -2.09 11.15 4.71
N ARG A 281 -3.31 11.49 4.32
CA ARG A 281 -4.58 11.22 5.02
C ARG A 281 -5.19 9.84 4.71
N ASN A 282 -4.42 8.94 4.08
CA ASN A 282 -4.87 7.62 3.63
C ASN A 282 -6.08 7.62 2.65
N LEU A 283 -6.32 8.75 1.99
CA LEU A 283 -7.41 8.91 1.04
C LEU A 283 -6.96 8.41 -0.35
N GLY A 284 -7.34 7.17 -0.70
CA GLY A 284 -7.20 6.58 -2.05
C GLY A 284 -6.03 5.60 -2.26
N THR A 285 -5.90 4.53 -1.47
CA THR A 285 -4.73 3.60 -1.51
C THR A 285 -4.68 2.73 -2.80
N PRO A 286 -3.50 2.23 -3.26
CA PRO A 286 -2.44 1.60 -2.47
C PRO A 286 -1.24 2.48 -2.14
N SER A 287 -0.68 2.15 -0.99
CA SER A 287 0.70 2.35 -0.57
C SER A 287 1.11 1.09 0.20
N TRP A 288 2.40 0.88 0.51
CA TRP A 288 2.83 -0.11 1.50
C TRP A 288 2.06 0.00 2.84
N TRP A 289 1.53 1.20 3.11
CA TRP A 289 0.71 1.55 4.27
C TRP A 289 -0.74 1.05 4.17
N ARG A 290 -1.19 0.52 5.30
CA ARG A 290 -2.48 -0.15 5.56
C ARG A 290 -3.68 0.71 5.18
N SER A 291 -4.79 0.07 4.81
CA SER A 291 -6.07 0.72 4.51
C SER A 291 -7.13 0.51 5.57
N ASP A 292 -6.79 -0.16 6.68
CA ASP A 292 -7.79 -0.86 7.50
C ASP A 292 -7.99 -0.20 8.88
N SER A 293 -7.31 0.93 9.18
CA SER A 293 -7.51 1.66 10.44
C SER A 293 -7.59 3.18 10.28
N GLU A 294 -8.33 3.84 11.19
CA GLU A 294 -8.48 5.31 11.23
C GLU A 294 -7.18 6.05 11.61
N ASP A 295 -6.21 5.34 12.19
CA ASP A 295 -4.90 5.87 12.61
C ASP A 295 -3.81 5.80 11.51
N ASP A 296 -4.17 5.39 10.29
CA ASP A 296 -3.25 5.26 9.14
C ASP A 296 -2.99 6.60 8.42
N GLU A 297 -3.16 7.73 9.10
CA GLU A 297 -2.89 9.08 8.57
C GLU A 297 -1.68 9.76 9.22
N ILE A 298 -1.01 10.63 8.47
CA ILE A 298 -0.10 11.62 9.07
C ILE A 298 -0.96 12.80 9.54
N ALA A 299 -1.25 12.86 10.83
CA ALA A 299 -2.22 13.80 11.42
C ALA A 299 -1.59 15.13 11.86
N TYR A 300 -0.28 15.12 12.11
CA TYR A 300 0.46 16.31 12.51
C TYR A 300 1.08 17.03 11.31
N VAL A 301 1.29 18.33 11.46
CA VAL A 301 1.49 19.25 10.33
C VAL A 301 2.82 19.99 10.42
N SER A 302 3.43 20.22 11.59
CA SER A 302 4.72 20.94 11.68
C SER A 302 5.95 20.05 11.93
N ALA A 303 7.13 20.56 11.57
CA ALA A 303 8.42 19.90 11.87
C ALA A 303 8.65 19.72 13.38
N ALA A 304 8.21 20.69 14.20
CA ALA A 304 8.32 20.60 15.64
C ALA A 304 7.37 19.55 16.25
N GLU A 305 6.17 19.35 15.68
CA GLU A 305 5.31 18.21 16.04
C GLU A 305 5.98 16.87 15.67
N ARG A 306 6.58 16.79 14.47
CA ARG A 306 7.35 15.62 14.02
C ARG A 306 8.45 15.25 15.01
N LEU A 307 9.21 16.23 15.50
CA LEU A 307 10.29 16.00 16.45
C LEU A 307 9.79 15.41 17.77
N VAL A 308 8.69 15.94 18.33
CA VAL A 308 8.10 15.40 19.57
C VAL A 308 7.65 13.95 19.38
N VAL A 309 6.96 13.66 18.26
CA VAL A 309 6.52 12.29 17.94
C VAL A 309 7.73 11.37 17.70
N ARG A 310 8.79 11.85 17.05
CA ARG A 310 10.05 11.12 16.84
C ARG A 310 10.68 10.72 18.18
N GLU A 311 10.92 11.68 19.07
CA GLU A 311 11.55 11.42 20.36
C GLU A 311 10.73 10.49 21.26
N TRP A 312 9.40 10.60 21.20
CA TRP A 312 8.50 9.67 21.89
C TRP A 312 8.59 8.27 21.28
N ALA A 313 8.43 8.15 19.96
CA ALA A 313 8.41 6.87 19.25
C ALA A 313 9.75 6.13 19.38
N ALA A 314 10.88 6.85 19.27
CA ALA A 314 12.22 6.29 19.39
C ALA A 314 12.44 5.66 20.77
N ARG A 315 12.10 6.38 21.85
CA ARG A 315 12.15 5.83 23.21
C ARG A 315 11.26 4.60 23.38
N ARG A 316 10.05 4.66 22.84
CA ARG A 316 9.07 3.56 22.95
C ARG A 316 9.61 2.26 22.35
N ILE A 317 10.37 2.33 21.26
CA ILE A 317 10.96 1.15 20.61
C ILE A 317 12.44 0.92 20.96
N GLY A 318 12.99 1.67 21.91
CA GLY A 318 14.38 1.51 22.38
C GLY A 318 15.46 2.04 21.43
N LEU A 319 15.09 2.87 20.45
CA LEU A 319 16.01 3.49 19.49
C LEU A 319 16.63 4.79 20.05
N PRO A 320 17.94 5.04 19.87
CA PRO A 320 18.55 6.35 20.18
C PRO A 320 17.90 7.47 19.37
N ALA A 321 17.31 8.44 20.07
CA ALA A 321 16.58 9.56 19.46
C ALA A 321 17.48 10.70 18.97
N ASP A 322 18.73 10.73 19.45
CA ASP A 322 19.77 11.73 19.17
C ASP A 322 20.54 11.47 17.87
N ARG A 323 20.18 10.41 17.14
CA ARG A 323 20.83 10.00 15.89
C ARG A 323 19.84 10.04 14.72
N PRO A 324 20.32 10.28 13.49
CA PRO A 324 19.54 10.02 12.29
C PRO A 324 19.09 8.56 12.24
N VAL A 325 17.91 8.27 11.72
CA VAL A 325 17.37 6.91 11.58
C VAL A 325 17.25 6.55 10.11
N VAL A 326 17.93 5.47 9.74
CA VAL A 326 17.80 4.83 8.43
C VAL A 326 16.77 3.70 8.56
N ALA A 327 15.66 3.81 7.84
CA ALA A 327 14.60 2.80 7.84
C ALA A 327 14.75 1.86 6.64
N VAL A 328 14.97 0.59 6.91
CA VAL A 328 15.12 -0.48 5.92
C VAL A 328 13.79 -1.23 5.81
N PHE A 329 13.11 -1.06 4.69
CA PHE A 329 11.81 -1.68 4.42
C PHE A 329 12.02 -3.00 3.69
N ASN A 330 11.92 -4.11 4.42
CA ASN A 330 12.05 -5.44 3.84
C ASN A 330 10.98 -5.64 2.76
N HIS A 331 11.39 -6.30 1.68
CA HIS A 331 10.48 -6.64 0.60
C HIS A 331 9.83 -7.99 0.83
N ALA A 332 8.78 -8.28 0.08
CA ALA A 332 8.15 -9.58 0.07
C ALA A 332 9.12 -10.60 -0.56
N VAL A 333 9.82 -11.37 0.27
CA VAL A 333 11.07 -12.09 -0.11
C VAL A 333 10.94 -13.13 -1.22
N SER A 334 9.73 -13.55 -1.60
CA SER A 334 9.46 -14.48 -2.71
C SER A 334 8.62 -13.86 -3.84
N ASP A 335 8.42 -12.54 -3.83
CA ASP A 335 7.56 -11.86 -4.79
C ASP A 335 8.35 -11.43 -6.05
N ALA A 336 7.93 -11.95 -7.20
CA ALA A 336 8.39 -11.56 -8.53
C ALA A 336 9.92 -11.44 -8.64
N LEU A 337 10.63 -12.45 -8.11
CA LEU A 337 12.09 -12.53 -8.13
C LEU A 337 12.62 -12.45 -9.56
N GLY A 338 13.64 -11.62 -9.80
CA GLY A 338 14.21 -11.42 -11.13
C GLY A 338 13.25 -10.80 -12.17
N GLY A 339 12.04 -10.39 -11.77
CA GLY A 339 11.05 -9.78 -12.67
C GLY A 339 11.36 -8.33 -13.05
N ASN A 340 12.33 -7.71 -12.38
CA ASN A 340 12.88 -6.39 -12.72
C ASN A 340 14.37 -6.37 -12.33
N HIS A 341 15.04 -5.22 -12.46
CA HIS A 341 16.42 -5.05 -12.01
C HIS A 341 16.52 -5.15 -10.49
N GLU A 342 17.39 -6.05 -10.00
CA GLU A 342 17.68 -6.28 -8.58
C GLU A 342 19.20 -6.40 -8.42
N ASN A 343 19.78 -5.67 -7.45
CA ASN A 343 21.24 -5.63 -7.32
C ASN A 343 21.82 -6.87 -6.61
N PHE A 344 20.96 -7.65 -5.95
CA PHE A 344 21.35 -8.78 -5.09
C PHE A 344 20.73 -10.07 -5.60
N ASP A 345 21.34 -11.19 -5.26
CA ASP A 345 20.91 -12.53 -5.73
C ASP A 345 19.50 -12.89 -5.26
N SER A 346 19.08 -12.33 -4.11
CA SER A 346 17.70 -12.40 -3.65
C SER A 346 17.33 -11.20 -2.78
N LEU A 347 16.03 -10.99 -2.61
CA LEU A 347 15.49 -9.96 -1.70
C LEU A 347 15.87 -10.21 -0.24
N ALA A 348 16.00 -11.48 0.18
CA ALA A 348 16.48 -11.82 1.52
C ALA A 348 17.97 -11.59 1.70
N ASP A 349 18.80 -11.90 0.68
CA ASP A 349 20.24 -11.60 0.70
C ASP A 349 20.50 -10.10 0.85
N TRP A 350 19.79 -9.26 0.09
CA TRP A 350 19.85 -7.81 0.26
C TRP A 350 19.56 -7.37 1.70
N PHE A 351 18.49 -7.91 2.30
CA PHE A 351 18.08 -7.52 3.65
C PHE A 351 19.11 -7.98 4.70
N GLU A 352 19.59 -9.22 4.62
CA GLU A 352 20.60 -9.76 5.54
C GLU A 352 21.91 -8.98 5.44
N ARG A 353 22.41 -8.74 4.22
CA ARG A 353 23.66 -7.99 4.01
C ARG A 353 23.54 -6.53 4.42
N THR A 354 22.36 -5.93 4.25
CA THR A 354 22.09 -4.57 4.75
C THR A 354 22.05 -4.54 6.28
N ALA A 355 21.49 -5.55 6.94
CA ALA A 355 21.53 -5.67 8.39
C ALA A 355 22.97 -5.87 8.92
N GLU A 356 23.77 -6.68 8.25
CA GLU A 356 25.19 -6.86 8.57
C GLU A 356 25.97 -5.55 8.40
N TYR A 357 25.72 -4.81 7.33
CA TYR A 357 26.29 -3.48 7.12
C TYR A 357 25.84 -2.53 8.25
N ALA A 358 24.56 -2.47 8.57
CA ALA A 358 24.00 -1.63 9.64
C ALA A 358 24.65 -1.90 11.01
N ALA A 359 24.90 -3.16 11.33
CA ALA A 359 25.56 -3.56 12.58
C ALA A 359 26.95 -2.92 12.77
N ARG A 360 27.66 -2.61 11.67
CA ARG A 360 28.98 -1.96 11.66
C ARG A 360 28.94 -0.42 11.67
N HIS A 361 27.77 0.20 11.52
CA HIS A 361 27.61 1.65 11.39
C HIS A 361 26.76 2.24 12.54
N PRO A 362 27.34 2.35 13.76
CA PRO A 362 26.64 2.82 14.95
C PRO A 362 26.42 4.33 15.02
N GLU A 363 27.00 5.13 14.12
CA GLU A 363 26.83 6.57 14.04
C GLU A 363 25.39 6.99 13.69
N VAL A 364 24.61 6.10 13.09
CA VAL A 364 23.18 6.24 12.88
C VAL A 364 22.39 5.14 13.59
N SER A 365 21.09 5.39 13.73
CA SER A 365 20.10 4.42 14.18
C SER A 365 19.50 3.68 12.98
N TRP A 366 19.21 2.39 13.11
CA TRP A 366 18.63 1.58 12.04
C TRP A 366 17.29 0.98 12.46
N LEU A 367 16.25 1.25 11.67
CA LEU A 367 14.92 0.67 11.86
C LEU A 367 14.67 -0.36 10.76
N LEU A 368 14.72 -1.65 11.09
CA LEU A 368 14.54 -2.74 10.14
C LEU A 368 13.11 -3.30 10.26
N LEU A 369 12.37 -3.25 9.16
CA LEU A 369 10.93 -3.51 9.11
C LEU A 369 10.62 -4.71 8.22
N ASP A 370 9.75 -5.60 8.66
CA ASP A 370 9.21 -6.67 7.80
C ASP A 370 8.25 -6.11 6.73
N HIS A 371 7.88 -6.93 5.74
CA HIS A 371 6.76 -6.60 4.88
C HIS A 371 5.43 -6.78 5.65
N PRO A 372 4.42 -5.90 5.56
CA PRO A 372 3.16 -6.03 6.31
C PRO A 372 2.38 -7.33 6.05
N LYS A 373 2.69 -7.99 4.93
CA LYS A 373 2.14 -9.30 4.56
C LYS A 373 3.23 -10.38 4.48
N GLN A 374 4.36 -10.24 5.17
CA GLN A 374 5.51 -11.16 5.11
C GLN A 374 5.10 -12.63 5.21
N TYR A 375 4.15 -12.95 6.10
CA TYR A 375 3.60 -14.30 6.28
C TYR A 375 3.02 -14.95 5.00
N LEU A 376 2.65 -14.17 3.98
CA LEU A 376 2.21 -14.69 2.67
C LEU A 376 3.37 -14.98 1.70
N TYR A 377 4.56 -14.49 2.00
CA TYR A 377 5.73 -14.50 1.11
C TYR A 377 6.94 -15.21 1.72
N ASP A 378 6.90 -15.53 3.01
CA ASP A 378 7.97 -16.22 3.71
C ASP A 378 7.40 -17.22 4.70
N THR A 379 7.80 -18.47 4.54
CA THR A 379 7.51 -19.59 5.45
C THR A 379 8.74 -20.01 6.24
N THR A 380 9.88 -19.40 5.96
CA THR A 380 11.14 -19.75 6.60
C THR A 380 11.33 -18.97 7.89
N GLY A 381 10.79 -17.75 8.02
CA GLY A 381 11.07 -16.84 9.13
C GLY A 381 12.42 -16.13 8.95
N SER A 382 12.70 -15.66 7.72
CA SER A 382 13.99 -15.03 7.38
C SER A 382 14.20 -13.74 8.14
N PHE A 383 13.14 -12.96 8.35
CA PHE A 383 13.19 -11.72 9.12
C PHE A 383 13.58 -11.98 10.58
N GLU A 384 12.92 -12.95 11.23
CA GLU A 384 13.13 -13.32 12.62
C GLU A 384 14.56 -13.83 12.84
N ARG A 385 15.11 -14.64 11.94
CA ARG A 385 16.52 -15.11 12.03
C ARG A 385 17.53 -13.96 11.96
N VAL A 386 17.33 -13.01 11.04
CA VAL A 386 18.22 -11.84 10.94
C VAL A 386 18.10 -10.97 12.19
N ALA A 387 16.88 -10.81 12.71
CA ALA A 387 16.62 -10.09 13.95
C ALA A 387 17.27 -10.75 15.17
N GLU A 388 17.23 -12.07 15.29
CA GLU A 388 17.91 -12.82 16.36
C GLU A 388 19.43 -12.62 16.30
N ARG A 389 19.99 -12.66 15.08
CA ARG A 389 21.44 -12.51 14.85
C ARG A 389 21.95 -11.11 15.19
N PHE A 390 21.24 -10.05 14.80
CA PHE A 390 21.75 -8.66 14.89
C PHE A 390 21.00 -7.76 15.88
N GLY A 391 19.85 -8.19 16.41
CA GLY A 391 18.98 -7.37 17.27
C GLY A 391 19.56 -7.02 18.64
N HIS A 392 20.71 -7.58 19.01
CA HIS A 392 21.44 -7.25 20.23
C HIS A 392 22.18 -5.90 20.15
N HIS A 393 22.38 -5.34 18.94
CA HIS A 393 22.98 -4.02 18.76
C HIS A 393 21.99 -2.91 19.15
N ARG A 394 22.37 -2.05 20.10
CA ARG A 394 21.51 -0.97 20.63
C ARG A 394 21.00 0.02 19.57
N HIS A 395 21.78 0.23 18.50
CA HIS A 395 21.41 1.14 17.40
C HIS A 395 20.57 0.45 16.31
N LEU A 396 20.30 -0.86 16.41
CA LEU A 396 19.43 -1.60 15.49
C LEU A 396 18.12 -1.93 16.18
N ARG A 397 17.00 -1.67 15.51
CA ARG A 397 15.69 -2.14 15.95
C ARG A 397 14.97 -2.87 14.83
N PHE A 398 14.78 -4.17 15.04
CA PHE A 398 13.87 -4.98 14.24
C PHE A 398 12.47 -4.86 14.82
N THR A 399 11.50 -4.53 13.98
CA THR A 399 10.09 -4.51 14.39
C THR A 399 9.21 -4.91 13.22
N GLN A 400 8.10 -5.59 13.52
CA GLN A 400 7.06 -5.74 12.54
C GLN A 400 6.54 -4.35 12.14
N SER A 401 6.51 -4.09 10.85
CA SER A 401 5.90 -2.91 10.22
C SER A 401 4.50 -2.63 10.75
N LYS A 402 3.77 -3.70 11.09
CA LYS A 402 2.41 -3.66 11.64
C LYS A 402 2.28 -3.05 13.05
N MET A 403 3.38 -2.93 13.78
CA MET A 403 3.38 -2.41 15.15
C MET A 403 3.53 -0.89 15.23
N LEU A 404 3.91 -0.22 14.14
CA LEU A 404 4.10 1.23 14.10
C LEU A 404 3.01 1.91 13.28
N SER A 405 2.50 3.06 13.74
CA SER A 405 1.59 3.89 12.95
C SER A 405 2.34 4.67 11.86
N LYS A 406 1.61 5.22 10.90
CA LYS A 406 2.19 6.07 9.84
C LYS A 406 2.86 7.31 10.42
N ASN A 407 2.29 7.90 11.47
CA ASN A 407 2.88 9.00 12.23
C ASN A 407 4.25 8.62 12.81
N GLN A 408 4.35 7.46 13.44
CA GLN A 408 5.60 6.97 14.02
C GLN A 408 6.64 6.71 12.93
N LEU A 409 6.28 5.97 11.88
CA LEU A 409 7.21 5.59 10.82
C LEU A 409 7.73 6.81 10.03
N TRP A 410 6.88 7.79 9.74
CA TRP A 410 7.32 9.02 9.09
C TRP A 410 8.14 9.93 10.03
N SER A 411 7.79 10.01 11.31
CA SER A 411 8.58 10.76 12.31
C SER A 411 9.98 10.22 12.51
N LEU A 412 10.10 8.90 12.57
CA LEU A 412 11.36 8.22 12.84
C LEU A 412 12.31 8.32 11.66
N THR A 413 11.83 8.14 10.43
CA THR A 413 12.69 7.91 9.27
C THR A 413 13.31 9.18 8.69
N ASP A 414 14.64 9.22 8.57
CA ASP A 414 15.37 10.29 7.87
C ASP A 414 15.87 9.85 6.50
N LEU A 415 16.05 8.54 6.30
CA LEU A 415 16.40 7.94 5.02
C LEU A 415 15.68 6.61 4.86
N VAL A 416 15.01 6.43 3.71
CA VAL A 416 14.40 5.16 3.33
C VAL A 416 15.40 4.32 2.56
N VAL A 417 15.46 3.02 2.86
CA VAL A 417 16.20 2.03 2.07
C VAL A 417 15.25 0.88 1.73
N THR A 418 15.14 0.55 0.45
CA THR A 418 14.29 -0.55 -0.04
C THR A 418 14.84 -1.09 -1.36
N VAL A 419 14.36 -2.23 -1.82
CA VAL A 419 14.65 -2.71 -3.19
C VAL A 419 13.73 -2.00 -4.18
N ARG A 420 12.44 -2.38 -4.19
CA ARG A 420 11.42 -1.88 -5.14
C ARG A 420 10.13 -1.38 -4.47
N GLY A 421 10.13 -1.20 -3.15
CA GLY A 421 8.92 -0.87 -2.38
C GLY A 421 8.36 0.53 -2.66
N SER A 422 7.03 0.69 -2.63
CA SER A 422 6.36 1.98 -2.90
C SER A 422 6.74 3.12 -1.97
N VAL A 423 7.32 2.79 -0.80
CA VAL A 423 7.89 3.76 0.13
C VAL A 423 8.93 4.68 -0.53
N SER A 424 9.61 4.21 -1.59
CA SER A 424 10.56 5.03 -2.35
C SER A 424 9.90 6.04 -3.30
N ASN A 425 8.58 6.04 -3.49
CA ASN A 425 7.89 7.18 -4.10
C ASN A 425 7.19 8.07 -3.07
N GLU A 426 6.69 7.48 -1.98
CA GLU A 426 5.88 8.18 -1.00
C GLU A 426 6.70 9.11 -0.11
N TYR A 427 7.83 8.62 0.42
CA TYR A 427 8.69 9.39 1.31
C TYR A 427 9.34 10.58 0.61
N PRO A 428 9.86 10.45 -0.62
CA PRO A 428 10.36 11.62 -1.36
C PRO A 428 9.29 12.70 -1.57
N ALA A 429 8.04 12.33 -1.83
CA ALA A 429 6.95 13.31 -1.93
C ALA A 429 6.62 14.01 -0.60
N TYR A 430 7.04 13.42 0.53
CA TYR A 430 6.95 13.99 1.87
C TYR A 430 8.25 14.70 2.31
N GLY A 431 9.27 14.79 1.45
CA GLY A 431 10.55 15.41 1.76
C GLY A 431 11.52 14.52 2.53
N THR A 432 11.46 13.20 2.36
CA THR A 432 12.42 12.25 2.94
C THR A 432 13.09 11.44 1.83
N PRO A 433 14.44 11.44 1.73
CA PRO A 433 15.18 10.74 0.69
C PRO A 433 14.96 9.22 0.74
N ALA A 434 15.11 8.56 -0.42
CA ALA A 434 15.03 7.12 -0.53
C ALA A 434 16.13 6.54 -1.43
N ILE A 435 16.77 5.46 -0.97
CA ILE A 435 17.68 4.61 -1.75
C ILE A 435 16.92 3.37 -2.23
N GLN A 436 17.11 3.04 -3.51
CA GLN A 436 16.60 1.83 -4.15
C GLN A 436 17.74 0.88 -4.51
N ALA A 437 17.66 -0.37 -4.06
CA ALA A 437 18.56 -1.47 -4.42
C ALA A 437 18.04 -2.30 -5.63
N GLY A 438 17.04 -1.78 -6.34
CA GLY A 438 16.47 -2.32 -7.55
C GLY A 438 15.53 -1.31 -8.21
N TRP A 439 14.90 -1.69 -9.32
CA TRP A 439 14.07 -0.78 -10.10
C TRP A 439 12.57 -0.93 -9.82
N SER A 440 11.89 0.20 -9.64
CA SER A 440 10.43 0.36 -9.62
C SER A 440 9.97 1.14 -10.85
N GLU A 441 8.66 1.29 -11.02
CA GLU A 441 8.05 2.05 -12.14
C GLU A 441 8.57 3.49 -12.25
N TRP A 442 8.96 4.10 -11.11
CA TRP A 442 9.42 5.49 -11.02
C TRP A 442 10.94 5.67 -10.94
N SER A 443 11.72 4.60 -10.97
CA SER A 443 13.16 4.66 -10.69
C SER A 443 13.97 5.49 -11.69
N HIS A 444 13.36 5.95 -12.78
CA HIS A 444 13.95 6.81 -13.81
C HIS A 444 13.32 8.21 -13.86
N CYS A 445 12.54 8.61 -12.86
CA CYS A 445 11.87 9.92 -12.81
C CYS A 445 12.65 11.00 -12.03
N GLY A 446 13.88 10.68 -11.58
CA GLY A 446 14.84 11.65 -11.03
C GLY A 446 14.65 12.06 -9.58
N PHE A 447 13.81 11.38 -8.79
CA PHE A 447 13.51 11.76 -7.40
C PHE A 447 13.93 10.77 -6.32
N THR A 448 14.56 9.65 -6.69
CA THR A 448 15.15 8.68 -5.77
C THR A 448 16.62 8.49 -6.07
N MET A 449 17.39 8.11 -5.05
CA MET A 449 18.73 7.58 -5.23
C MET A 449 18.61 6.11 -5.62
N ARG A 450 19.09 5.75 -6.81
CA ARG A 450 19.00 4.38 -7.32
C ARG A 450 20.39 3.81 -7.48
N ALA A 451 20.60 2.63 -6.93
CA ALA A 451 21.77 1.82 -7.20
C ALA A 451 21.48 0.88 -8.36
N ASP A 452 22.42 0.76 -9.30
CA ASP A 452 22.32 -0.15 -10.44
C ASP A 452 23.14 -1.44 -10.23
N ASP A 453 23.93 -1.50 -9.16
CA ASP A 453 24.69 -2.69 -8.74
C ASP A 453 24.99 -2.64 -7.22
N GLN A 454 25.58 -3.72 -6.65
CA GLN A 454 25.93 -3.75 -5.23
C GLN A 454 27.00 -2.70 -4.86
N PRO A 455 28.09 -2.50 -5.62
CA PRO A 455 29.10 -1.49 -5.28
C PRO A 455 28.54 -0.06 -5.23
N SER A 456 27.64 0.32 -6.15
CA SER A 456 26.96 1.61 -6.13
C SER A 456 25.98 1.72 -4.97
N TYR A 457 25.29 0.63 -4.60
CA TYR A 457 24.44 0.59 -3.42
C TYR A 457 25.20 0.91 -2.13
N TRP A 458 26.32 0.23 -1.89
CA TRP A 458 27.12 0.48 -0.70
C TRP A 458 27.70 1.90 -0.67
N ARG A 459 28.17 2.40 -1.81
CA ARG A 459 28.68 3.78 -1.93
C ARG A 459 27.59 4.84 -1.67
N LEU A 460 26.37 4.60 -2.15
CA LEU A 460 25.23 5.46 -1.88
C LEU A 460 24.87 5.46 -0.40
N LEU A 461 24.91 4.30 0.26
CA LEU A 461 24.74 4.22 1.71
C LEU A 461 25.84 5.01 2.43
N ASP A 462 27.11 4.74 2.17
CA ASP A 462 28.24 5.46 2.81
C ASP A 462 28.10 6.99 2.68
N THR A 463 27.82 7.46 1.46
CA THR A 463 27.66 8.89 1.17
C THR A 463 26.45 9.47 1.89
N SER A 464 25.35 8.72 1.94
CA SER A 464 24.12 9.17 2.60
C SER A 464 24.25 9.19 4.13
N LEU A 465 24.95 8.22 4.72
CA LEU A 465 25.24 8.21 6.15
C LEU A 465 26.11 9.41 6.54
N ALA A 466 27.16 9.70 5.77
CA ALA A 466 28.01 10.86 6.01
C ALA A 466 27.22 12.18 5.92
N ALA A 467 26.32 12.30 4.94
CA ALA A 467 25.42 13.45 4.81
C ALA A 467 24.46 13.57 6.00
N LEU A 468 23.81 12.48 6.42
CA LEU A 468 22.92 12.48 7.58
C LEU A 468 23.63 12.94 8.86
N VAL A 469 24.83 12.40 9.12
CA VAL A 469 25.60 12.72 10.33
C VAL A 469 26.09 14.17 10.33
N SER A 470 26.44 14.71 9.16
CA SER A 470 26.85 16.12 9.01
C SER A 470 25.67 17.10 8.95
N GLY A 471 24.43 16.61 8.87
CA GLY A 471 23.24 17.43 8.69
C GLY A 471 23.10 18.02 7.28
N ALA A 472 23.78 17.44 6.29
CA ALA A 472 23.64 17.85 4.89
C ALA A 472 22.29 17.42 4.31
N GLU A 473 21.77 18.23 3.39
CA GLU A 473 20.54 17.94 2.67
C GLU A 473 20.73 16.77 1.70
N LEU A 474 19.82 15.79 1.75
CA LEU A 474 19.85 14.57 0.93
C LEU A 474 18.78 14.50 -0.16
N ILE A 475 17.83 15.43 -0.14
CA ILE A 475 16.75 15.51 -1.12
C ILE A 475 16.51 16.97 -1.46
N THR A 476 16.42 17.30 -2.74
CA THR A 476 16.18 18.68 -3.20
C THR A 476 14.69 18.97 -3.38
N ASP A 477 14.31 20.25 -3.38
CA ASP A 477 12.95 20.69 -3.71
C ASP A 477 12.45 20.15 -5.06
N GLU A 478 13.34 20.06 -6.06
CA GLU A 478 13.01 19.50 -7.37
C GLU A 478 12.64 18.01 -7.23
N GLN A 479 13.41 17.23 -6.47
CA GLN A 479 13.11 15.81 -6.24
C GLN A 479 11.77 15.65 -5.51
N VAL A 480 11.47 16.49 -4.53
CA VAL A 480 10.17 16.50 -3.86
C VAL A 480 9.04 16.80 -4.86
N GLN A 481 9.20 17.83 -5.70
CA GLN A 481 8.20 18.20 -6.71
C GLN A 481 7.98 17.06 -7.73
N ARG A 482 9.05 16.43 -8.18
CA ARG A 482 9.01 15.27 -9.09
C ARG A 482 8.25 14.09 -8.47
N ALA A 483 8.53 13.76 -7.21
CA ALA A 483 7.84 12.69 -6.50
C ALA A 483 6.34 12.98 -6.33
N ARG A 484 5.97 14.22 -6.00
CA ARG A 484 4.57 14.66 -5.91
C ARG A 484 3.86 14.57 -7.26
N LEU A 485 4.52 14.99 -8.34
CA LEU A 485 3.98 14.89 -9.69
C LEU A 485 3.79 13.44 -10.13
N TRP A 486 4.75 12.55 -9.83
CA TRP A 486 4.60 11.12 -10.05
C TRP A 486 3.40 10.55 -9.29
N MET A 487 3.22 10.94 -8.02
CA MET A 487 2.09 10.48 -7.22
C MET A 487 0.74 10.90 -7.82
N TRP A 488 0.65 12.13 -8.35
CA TRP A 488 -0.53 12.58 -9.11
C TRP A 488 -0.72 11.77 -10.39
N PHE A 489 0.34 11.55 -11.16
CA PHE A 489 0.27 10.76 -12.38
C PHE A 489 -0.23 9.34 -12.09
N TYR A 490 0.35 8.66 -11.10
CA TYR A 490 -0.02 7.30 -10.72
C TYR A 490 -1.43 7.21 -10.14
N ARG A 491 -1.87 8.18 -9.31
CA ARG A 491 -3.17 8.11 -8.61
C ARG A 491 -4.33 8.78 -9.34
N SER A 492 -4.05 9.66 -10.30
CA SER A 492 -5.07 10.46 -10.98
C SER A 492 -4.87 10.48 -12.48
N GLY A 493 -3.68 10.83 -12.96
CA GLY A 493 -3.44 11.01 -14.40
C GLY A 493 -3.64 9.73 -15.22
N SER A 494 -3.18 8.60 -14.69
CA SER A 494 -3.26 7.27 -15.31
C SER A 494 -4.47 6.43 -14.87
N ASP A 495 -5.25 6.92 -13.89
CA ASP A 495 -6.39 6.18 -13.33
C ASP A 495 -7.66 6.52 -14.11
N VAL A 496 -8.08 5.71 -15.08
CA VAL A 496 -9.30 5.98 -15.86
C VAL A 496 -10.54 5.57 -15.07
N ASP A 497 -11.46 6.52 -14.85
CA ASP A 497 -12.74 6.26 -14.21
C ASP A 497 -13.75 5.74 -15.24
N SER A 498 -14.45 4.66 -14.91
CA SER A 498 -15.38 3.99 -15.83
C SER A 498 -16.48 3.30 -15.04
N GLY A 499 -17.73 3.42 -15.50
CA GLY A 499 -18.85 2.70 -14.90
C GLY A 499 -18.75 1.18 -15.12
N LEU A 500 -18.03 0.76 -16.17
CA LEU A 500 -17.79 -0.63 -16.53
C LEU A 500 -16.67 -1.28 -15.71
N VAL A 501 -15.84 -0.47 -15.04
CA VAL A 501 -14.69 -0.92 -14.27
C VAL A 501 -14.67 -0.19 -12.93
N PRO A 502 -15.49 -0.65 -11.96
CA PRO A 502 -15.55 -0.02 -10.65
C PRO A 502 -14.19 0.02 -9.95
N HIS A 503 -13.97 1.10 -9.20
CA HIS A 503 -12.77 1.27 -8.41
C HIS A 503 -12.58 0.07 -7.45
N TRP A 504 -11.35 -0.43 -7.34
CA TRP A 504 -11.05 -1.69 -6.64
C TRP A 504 -11.59 -1.78 -5.20
N ARG A 505 -11.70 -0.65 -4.49
CA ARG A 505 -12.25 -0.58 -3.13
C ARG A 505 -13.77 -0.80 -3.02
N GLN A 506 -14.53 -0.81 -4.11
CA GLN A 506 -16.00 -0.92 -4.06
C GLN A 506 -16.52 -2.35 -3.72
N GLY A 507 -15.67 -3.20 -3.14
CA GLY A 507 -16.03 -4.56 -2.71
C GLY A 507 -16.07 -5.57 -3.86
N ILE A 508 -16.64 -6.75 -3.58
CA ILE A 508 -16.90 -7.83 -4.55
C ILE A 508 -18.31 -8.42 -4.33
N ALA A 509 -18.69 -9.45 -5.09
CA ALA A 509 -20.03 -10.07 -5.06
C ALA A 509 -21.17 -9.06 -5.28
N GLY A 510 -22.21 -9.10 -4.45
CA GLY A 510 -23.50 -8.46 -4.74
C GLY A 510 -23.43 -6.96 -5.00
N GLN A 511 -22.53 -6.23 -4.32
CA GLN A 511 -22.33 -4.80 -4.57
C GLN A 511 -21.75 -4.55 -5.96
N LEU A 512 -20.64 -5.22 -6.29
CA LEU A 512 -20.01 -5.16 -7.60
C LEU A 512 -20.97 -5.62 -8.71
N HIS A 513 -21.69 -6.72 -8.49
CA HIS A 513 -22.64 -7.25 -9.47
C HIS A 513 -23.78 -6.28 -9.73
N THR A 514 -24.33 -5.64 -8.70
CA THR A 514 -25.40 -4.65 -8.84
C THR A 514 -24.92 -3.45 -9.65
N GLN A 515 -23.72 -2.94 -9.33
CA GLN A 515 -23.13 -1.80 -10.05
C GLN A 515 -22.91 -2.11 -11.53
N LEU A 516 -22.31 -3.27 -11.84
CA LEU A 516 -22.08 -3.69 -13.24
C LEU A 516 -23.39 -3.85 -14.01
N ASN A 517 -24.41 -4.46 -13.38
CA ASN A 517 -25.74 -4.57 -14.00
C ASN A 517 -26.34 -3.19 -14.30
N VAL A 518 -26.25 -2.24 -13.36
CA VAL A 518 -26.75 -0.86 -13.58
C VAL A 518 -25.95 -0.18 -14.70
N ALA A 519 -24.62 -0.26 -14.65
CA ALA A 519 -23.76 0.36 -15.65
C ALA A 519 -24.02 -0.16 -17.06
N MET A 520 -24.25 -1.47 -17.23
CA MET A 520 -24.44 -2.08 -18.54
C MET A 520 -25.87 -1.99 -19.08
N ASN A 521 -26.90 -1.92 -18.22
CA ASN A 521 -28.30 -1.86 -18.66
C ASN A 521 -28.90 -0.45 -18.69
N ALA A 522 -28.44 0.45 -17.82
CA ALA A 522 -29.13 1.70 -17.54
C ALA A 522 -28.28 2.95 -17.77
N VAL A 523 -26.98 2.80 -18.03
CA VAL A 523 -26.08 3.93 -18.33
C VAL A 523 -25.69 3.87 -19.80
N GLU A 524 -25.84 5.00 -20.49
CA GLU A 524 -25.41 5.14 -21.87
C GLU A 524 -23.87 5.05 -21.95
N GLY A 525 -23.38 3.88 -22.35
CA GLY A 525 -21.94 3.59 -22.38
C GLY A 525 -21.16 4.25 -23.53
N ASP A 526 -21.84 4.88 -24.50
CA ASP A 526 -21.20 5.47 -25.69
C ASP A 526 -20.21 6.60 -25.36
N ALA A 527 -20.38 7.22 -24.18
CA ALA A 527 -19.49 8.26 -23.67
C ALA A 527 -18.64 7.79 -22.48
N ASP A 528 -18.51 6.48 -22.24
CA ASP A 528 -17.68 5.98 -21.13
C ASP A 528 -16.20 6.37 -21.38
N PRO A 529 -15.51 6.96 -20.38
CA PRO A 529 -14.12 7.42 -20.54
C PRO A 529 -13.14 6.30 -20.89
N LEU A 530 -13.47 5.03 -20.60
CA LEU A 530 -12.66 3.89 -20.98
C LEU A 530 -12.42 3.85 -22.49
N PHE A 531 -13.49 3.95 -23.29
CA PHE A 531 -13.39 3.77 -24.74
C PHE A 531 -12.52 4.84 -25.40
N THR A 532 -12.74 6.10 -25.04
CA THR A 532 -11.97 7.23 -25.57
C THR A 532 -10.51 7.19 -25.11
N SER A 533 -10.25 6.76 -23.87
CA SER A 533 -8.90 6.65 -23.33
C SER A 533 -8.11 5.52 -23.98
N VAL A 534 -8.72 4.35 -24.19
CA VAL A 534 -8.10 3.21 -24.87
C VAL A 534 -7.85 3.52 -26.34
N ALA A 535 -8.81 4.13 -27.05
CA ALA A 535 -8.65 4.51 -28.46
C ALA A 535 -7.46 5.46 -28.66
N ARG A 536 -7.38 6.51 -27.82
CA ARG A 536 -6.25 7.44 -27.81
C ARG A 536 -4.95 6.72 -27.49
N TRP A 537 -4.92 5.96 -26.39
CA TRP A 537 -3.71 5.28 -25.94
C TRP A 537 -3.16 4.29 -26.97
N TRP A 538 -4.05 3.58 -27.67
CA TRP A 538 -3.67 2.70 -28.76
C TRP A 538 -2.99 3.44 -29.90
N LYS A 539 -3.58 4.57 -30.33
CA LYS A 539 -3.05 5.43 -31.39
C LYS A 539 -1.72 6.07 -31.03
N ASP A 540 -1.63 6.63 -29.82
CA ASP A 540 -0.46 7.41 -29.37
C ASP A 540 0.71 6.51 -28.95
N ALA A 541 0.45 5.23 -28.67
CA ALA A 541 1.43 4.24 -28.25
C ALA A 541 2.27 4.60 -27.01
N GLY A 542 1.73 5.46 -26.14
CA GLY A 542 2.39 5.83 -24.88
C GLY A 542 2.56 4.64 -23.91
N PRO A 543 3.46 4.74 -22.92
CA PRO A 543 3.75 3.63 -22.00
C PRO A 543 2.66 3.39 -20.94
N ALA A 544 1.74 4.33 -20.74
CA ALA A 544 0.67 4.22 -19.76
C ALA A 544 -0.66 4.72 -20.33
N LEU A 545 -1.75 4.04 -19.94
CA LEU A 545 -3.09 4.52 -20.17
C LEU A 545 -3.31 5.82 -19.37
N LEU A 546 -3.80 6.86 -20.04
CA LEU A 546 -4.10 8.16 -19.41
C LEU A 546 -5.61 8.37 -19.39
N ARG A 547 -6.13 9.05 -18.35
CA ARG A 547 -7.53 9.50 -18.29
C ARG A 547 -7.85 10.55 -19.34
N ALA A 548 -6.92 11.47 -19.58
CA ALA A 548 -7.01 12.51 -20.60
C ALA A 548 -5.60 12.91 -21.03
N PRO A 549 -5.44 13.61 -22.17
CA PRO A 549 -4.14 14.15 -22.57
C PRO A 549 -3.59 15.07 -21.48
N VAL A 550 -2.27 15.02 -21.24
CA VAL A 550 -1.63 15.76 -20.13
C VAL A 550 -1.88 17.25 -20.26
N GLN A 551 -1.79 17.79 -21.48
CA GLN A 551 -2.03 19.19 -21.78
C GLN A 551 -3.46 19.64 -21.48
N ASP A 552 -4.45 18.78 -21.73
CA ASP A 552 -5.87 19.08 -21.47
C ASP A 552 -6.13 19.09 -19.98
N VAL A 553 -5.58 18.11 -19.25
CA VAL A 553 -5.68 18.07 -17.80
C VAL A 553 -5.03 19.31 -17.20
N ALA A 554 -3.80 19.62 -17.61
CA ALA A 554 -3.06 20.80 -17.17
C ALA A 554 -3.83 22.11 -17.42
N ALA A 555 -4.49 22.25 -18.57
CA ALA A 555 -5.31 23.42 -18.89
C ALA A 555 -6.62 23.48 -18.08
N SER A 556 -7.16 22.32 -17.69
CA SER A 556 -8.43 22.20 -16.95
C SER A 556 -8.28 22.26 -15.42
N VAL A 557 -7.06 22.15 -14.87
CA VAL A 557 -6.84 22.23 -13.41
C VAL A 557 -7.30 23.60 -12.90
N ARG A 558 -8.50 23.64 -12.34
CA ARG A 558 -9.09 24.78 -11.63
C ARG A 558 -9.14 24.50 -10.13
N ILE A 559 -8.06 23.94 -9.59
CA ILE A 559 -7.95 23.82 -8.13
C ILE A 559 -7.63 25.21 -7.62
N ARG A 560 -8.63 25.86 -7.02
CA ARG A 560 -8.34 27.04 -6.18
C ARG A 560 -7.36 26.55 -5.12
N PRO A 561 -6.22 27.23 -4.90
CA PRO A 561 -5.37 26.90 -3.76
C PRO A 561 -6.32 26.81 -2.56
N ALA A 562 -6.34 25.64 -1.94
CA ALA A 562 -7.21 25.42 -0.81
C ALA A 562 -6.92 26.56 0.17
N VAL A 563 -8.01 27.15 0.69
CA VAL A 563 -8.05 28.33 1.59
C VAL A 563 -6.78 28.40 2.43
N ALA A 564 -6.17 29.59 2.59
CA ALA A 564 -4.95 29.78 3.39
C ALA A 564 -4.93 28.85 4.62
N GLY A 565 -4.01 27.88 4.64
CA GLY A 565 -3.96 26.80 5.65
C GLY A 565 -3.98 25.35 5.14
N TYR A 566 -4.14 25.13 3.82
CA TYR A 566 -4.15 23.78 3.21
C TYR A 566 -2.92 23.49 2.32
N HIS A 567 -1.78 24.15 2.56
CA HIS A 567 -0.51 23.76 1.95
C HIS A 567 -0.03 22.44 2.57
N LEU A 568 0.47 21.54 1.72
CA LEU A 568 1.16 20.35 2.18
C LEU A 568 2.52 20.72 2.74
N LEU A 569 2.61 20.59 4.05
CA LEU A 569 3.87 20.80 4.73
C LEU A 569 4.79 19.61 4.42
N THR A 570 5.89 19.86 3.72
CA THR A 570 7.05 18.96 3.66
C THR A 570 7.63 18.76 5.07
N SER A 571 8.68 17.95 5.20
CA SER A 571 9.55 17.95 6.38
C SER A 571 10.09 19.33 6.79
N LEU A 572 9.88 20.38 5.99
CA LEU A 572 10.49 21.71 6.12
C LEU A 572 9.50 22.87 6.31
N ASP A 573 8.18 22.68 6.30
CA ASP A 573 7.27 23.83 6.32
C ASP A 573 6.77 24.25 7.73
N GLU A 574 6.50 25.56 7.80
CA GLU A 574 6.47 26.46 8.96
C GLU A 574 5.48 26.17 10.11
N PRO A 575 5.69 26.79 11.28
CA PRO A 575 4.85 26.62 12.47
C PRO A 575 3.38 26.91 12.18
N LEU A 576 2.47 26.10 12.73
CA LEU A 576 1.10 26.57 12.94
C LEU A 576 1.17 27.88 13.74
N GLY A 577 0.49 28.91 13.24
CA GLY A 577 0.28 30.14 14.01
C GLY A 577 -0.27 29.79 15.39
N ALA A 578 0.24 30.47 16.41
CA ALA A 578 -0.11 30.21 17.81
C ALA A 578 -1.63 30.10 17.98
N LEU A 579 -2.10 28.97 18.50
CA LEU A 579 -3.50 28.84 18.92
C LEU A 579 -3.77 29.90 19.98
N GLY A 580 -4.85 30.67 19.88
CA GLY A 580 -5.18 31.67 20.91
C GLY A 580 -5.32 31.01 22.29
N ILE A 581 -4.86 31.68 23.36
CA ILE A 581 -5.01 31.19 24.74
C ILE A 581 -6.50 31.19 25.12
N GLY A 582 -6.93 30.16 25.88
CA GLY A 582 -8.21 30.15 26.58
C GLY A 582 -9.23 29.11 26.10
N ALA A 583 -8.79 28.04 25.43
CA ALA A 583 -9.71 27.18 24.70
C ALA A 583 -9.84 25.78 25.33
N GLU A 584 -11.06 25.49 25.81
CA GLU A 584 -11.53 24.15 26.15
C GLU A 584 -11.71 23.31 24.87
N ILE A 585 -11.34 22.02 24.92
CA ILE A 585 -11.58 21.03 23.88
C ILE A 585 -12.56 20.01 24.46
N THR A 586 -13.75 19.94 23.90
CA THR A 586 -14.81 18.99 24.29
C THR A 586 -15.18 18.03 23.15
N THR A 587 -14.49 18.14 22.00
CA THR A 587 -14.78 17.36 20.80
C THR A 587 -13.50 16.82 20.17
N GLY A 588 -13.53 15.55 19.73
CA GLY A 588 -12.44 14.92 18.99
C GLY A 588 -12.31 15.40 17.54
N ALA A 589 -13.27 16.21 17.07
CA ALA A 589 -13.19 16.91 15.79
C ALA A 589 -12.34 18.19 15.86
N ASP A 590 -11.90 18.61 17.06
CA ASP A 590 -11.09 19.82 17.22
C ASP A 590 -9.75 19.66 16.49
N PRO A 591 -9.34 20.65 15.64
CA PRO A 591 -8.10 20.58 14.89
C PRO A 591 -6.84 20.56 15.77
N ARG A 592 -6.96 20.83 17.07
CA ARG A 592 -5.85 20.71 18.04
C ARG A 592 -5.55 19.26 18.43
N VAL A 593 -6.43 18.32 18.06
CA VAL A 593 -6.33 16.91 18.40
C VAL A 593 -5.83 16.10 17.19
N ALA A 594 -4.69 15.43 17.34
CA ALA A 594 -4.09 14.57 16.35
C ALA A 594 -4.07 13.11 16.85
N LEU A 595 -4.74 12.20 16.13
CA LEU A 595 -4.63 10.77 16.43
C LEU A 595 -3.27 10.26 15.97
N LEU A 596 -2.48 9.70 16.89
CA LEU A 596 -1.15 9.18 16.55
C LEU A 596 -1.17 7.67 16.34
N LYS A 597 -1.95 6.93 17.15
CA LYS A 597 -2.09 5.46 17.10
C LYS A 597 -3.24 4.97 17.99
N GLY A 598 -4.05 4.00 17.58
CA GLY A 598 -4.95 3.22 18.46
C GLY A 598 -6.13 3.97 19.08
N TRP A 599 -6.54 5.12 18.53
CA TRP A 599 -7.64 5.93 19.05
C TRP A 599 -8.75 6.13 17.99
N HIS A 600 -10.00 6.21 18.44
CA HIS A 600 -11.14 6.61 17.62
C HIS A 600 -11.56 8.06 17.92
N ARG A 601 -11.89 8.83 16.87
CA ARG A 601 -12.48 10.17 16.99
C ARG A 601 -13.98 10.10 17.27
N SER A 602 -14.51 11.05 18.04
CA SER A 602 -15.95 11.24 18.17
C SER A 602 -16.32 12.73 18.29
N TRP A 603 -17.61 13.04 18.08
CA TRP A 603 -18.11 14.41 18.22
C TRP A 603 -18.24 14.89 19.67
N ALA A 604 -18.58 13.98 20.60
CA ALA A 604 -18.85 14.31 22.00
C ALA A 604 -17.69 14.01 22.96
N MET A 605 -16.63 13.34 22.48
CA MET A 605 -15.47 12.91 23.27
C MET A 605 -14.20 13.19 22.46
N VAL A 606 -13.15 13.65 23.12
CA VAL A 606 -11.86 14.00 22.48
C VAL A 606 -11.27 12.77 21.78
N ALA A 607 -11.22 11.64 22.47
CA ALA A 607 -10.81 10.37 21.87
C ALA A 607 -11.21 9.17 22.75
N ARG A 608 -11.36 8.01 22.11
CA ARG A 608 -11.57 6.70 22.75
C ARG A 608 -10.49 5.70 22.32
N ALA A 609 -9.77 5.09 23.25
CA ALA A 609 -8.77 4.08 22.92
C ALA A 609 -9.47 2.77 22.55
N TRP A 610 -8.86 1.97 21.68
CA TRP A 610 -9.37 0.63 21.33
C TRP A 610 -8.25 -0.42 21.27
N LYS A 611 -7.01 -0.03 21.57
CA LYS A 611 -5.87 -0.92 21.71
C LYS A 611 -5.07 -0.60 22.96
N SER A 612 -4.38 -1.61 23.48
CA SER A 612 -3.42 -1.55 24.59
C SER A 612 -2.29 -0.51 24.39
N ASP A 613 -2.01 -0.10 23.16
CA ASP A 613 -0.89 0.74 22.75
C ASP A 613 -1.28 2.04 22.03
N ALA A 614 -2.34 2.69 22.53
CA ALA A 614 -2.93 3.88 21.94
C ALA A 614 -2.23 5.20 22.34
N SER A 615 -2.01 6.12 21.40
CA SER A 615 -1.42 7.44 21.65
C SER A 615 -2.07 8.59 20.87
N ILE A 616 -2.25 9.73 21.52
CA ILE A 616 -2.87 10.94 20.96
C ILE A 616 -1.97 12.16 21.18
N GLY A 617 -1.90 13.02 20.16
CA GLY A 617 -1.17 14.29 20.19
C GLY A 617 -2.11 15.47 20.39
N ILE A 618 -1.73 16.38 21.29
CA ILE A 618 -2.51 17.56 21.66
C ILE A 618 -1.67 18.80 21.41
N ARG A 619 -2.16 19.69 20.54
CA ARG A 619 -1.56 21.00 20.27
C ARG A 619 -1.96 22.00 21.36
N CYS A 620 -0.95 22.48 22.08
CA CYS A 620 -1.06 23.54 23.08
C CYS A 620 -0.33 24.79 22.55
N SER A 621 -0.77 25.99 22.92
CA SER A 621 -0.17 27.23 22.42
C SER A 621 0.97 27.74 23.31
N PRO A 622 2.09 28.25 22.75
CA PRO A 622 3.10 29.08 23.42
C PRO A 622 2.69 30.56 23.57
N GLN A 623 2.20 30.99 24.73
CA GLN A 623 2.23 32.39 25.18
C GLN A 623 2.84 32.58 26.59
N PRO A 624 3.72 33.57 26.83
CA PRO A 624 4.50 33.68 28.07
C PRO A 624 3.64 33.67 29.35
N GLY A 625 3.96 32.79 30.31
CA GLY A 625 3.21 32.65 31.57
C GLY A 625 3.00 31.19 31.96
N ALA A 626 2.87 30.89 33.26
CA ALA A 626 2.69 29.51 33.74
C ALA A 626 1.35 28.93 33.24
N ARG A 627 1.40 27.94 32.34
CA ARG A 627 0.20 27.33 31.75
C ARG A 627 -0.15 26.05 32.47
N LEU A 628 -1.44 25.76 32.54
CA LEU A 628 -1.97 24.51 33.05
C LEU A 628 -2.57 23.74 31.89
N LEU A 629 -2.11 22.50 31.67
CA LEU A 629 -2.83 21.50 30.90
C LEU A 629 -3.62 20.66 31.88
N ALA A 630 -4.94 20.64 31.73
CA ALA A 630 -5.80 19.78 32.52
C ALA A 630 -6.67 18.92 31.61
N MET A 631 -6.73 17.62 31.91
CA MET A 631 -7.50 16.64 31.14
C MET A 631 -8.24 15.70 32.06
N THR A 632 -9.43 15.28 31.64
CA THR A 632 -10.25 14.28 32.33
C THR A 632 -10.14 12.95 31.58
N LEU A 633 -9.74 11.90 32.31
CA LEU A 633 -9.57 10.54 31.82
C LEU A 633 -10.52 9.62 32.58
N GLN A 634 -11.24 8.76 31.88
CA GLN A 634 -12.19 7.84 32.49
C GLN A 634 -12.09 6.44 31.90
N ILE A 635 -12.36 5.42 32.70
CA ILE A 635 -12.70 4.10 32.16
C ILE A 635 -14.01 4.21 31.40
N ASP A 636 -14.05 3.68 30.17
CA ASP A 636 -15.21 3.64 29.30
C ASP A 636 -15.89 2.26 29.39
N PRO A 637 -16.94 2.11 30.23
CA PRO A 637 -17.62 0.84 30.42
C PRO A 637 -18.35 0.37 29.16
N THR A 638 -18.74 1.29 28.26
CA THR A 638 -19.40 0.91 27.01
C THR A 638 -18.43 0.19 26.07
N ALA A 639 -17.14 0.57 26.09
CA ALA A 639 -16.11 -0.05 25.26
C ALA A 639 -15.80 -1.45 25.77
N ALA A 640 -15.66 -1.55 27.10
CA ALA A 640 -15.46 -2.80 27.81
C ALA A 640 -16.61 -3.78 27.57
N GLN A 641 -17.87 -3.32 27.66
CA GLN A 641 -19.06 -4.14 27.41
C GLN A 641 -19.19 -4.58 25.96
N TRP A 642 -18.96 -3.68 25.00
CA TRP A 642 -18.96 -4.03 23.58
C TRP A 642 -17.89 -5.08 23.27
N TRP A 643 -16.68 -4.93 23.82
CA TRP A 643 -15.59 -5.89 23.63
C TRP A 643 -15.90 -7.26 24.25
N ALA A 644 -16.36 -7.29 25.49
CA ALA A 644 -16.73 -8.53 26.17
C ALA A 644 -17.80 -9.32 25.40
N LYS A 645 -18.67 -8.63 24.66
CA LYS A 645 -19.67 -9.24 23.78
C LYS A 645 -19.06 -9.83 22.51
N GLU A 646 -18.12 -9.14 21.86
CA GLU A 646 -17.49 -9.60 20.61
C GLU A 646 -16.36 -10.63 20.84
N HIS A 647 -15.74 -10.62 22.02
CA HIS A 647 -14.62 -11.51 22.39
C HIS A 647 -14.85 -12.18 23.77
N PRO A 648 -15.72 -13.20 23.84
CA PRO A 648 -16.03 -13.90 25.08
C PRO A 648 -14.79 -14.57 25.69
N GLY A 649 -14.54 -14.34 26.98
CA GLY A 649 -13.43 -14.97 27.71
C GLY A 649 -12.14 -14.13 27.79
N GLN A 650 -12.13 -12.92 27.21
CA GLN A 650 -11.08 -11.93 27.49
C GLN A 650 -11.52 -10.98 28.62
N ASP A 651 -10.54 -10.56 29.43
CA ASP A 651 -10.77 -9.83 30.67
C ASP A 651 -10.98 -8.33 30.43
N ALA A 652 -12.23 -7.88 30.52
CA ALA A 652 -12.63 -6.49 30.36
C ALA A 652 -12.30 -5.61 31.58
N ASP A 653 -11.98 -6.22 32.73
CA ASP A 653 -11.89 -5.56 34.03
C ASP A 653 -10.44 -5.29 34.50
N ARG A 654 -9.49 -5.18 33.57
CA ARG A 654 -8.10 -4.92 33.93
C ARG A 654 -7.88 -3.47 34.40
N VAL A 655 -6.87 -3.26 35.25
CA VAL A 655 -6.28 -1.93 35.54
C VAL A 655 -5.58 -1.37 34.30
N ARG A 656 -5.56 -0.05 34.10
CA ARG A 656 -4.87 0.62 32.98
C ARG A 656 -3.87 1.65 33.48
N THR A 657 -2.71 1.74 32.85
CA THR A 657 -1.74 2.81 33.13
C THR A 657 -1.71 3.78 31.96
N LEU A 658 -1.89 5.06 32.22
CA LEU A 658 -1.72 6.13 31.23
C LEU A 658 -0.50 6.96 31.57
N ALA A 659 0.26 7.34 30.55
CA ALA A 659 1.39 8.23 30.68
C ALA A 659 1.20 9.47 29.82
N VAL A 660 1.46 10.64 30.40
CA VAL A 660 1.49 11.91 29.66
C VAL A 660 2.94 12.31 29.42
N HIS A 661 3.27 12.57 28.17
CA HIS A 661 4.61 12.91 27.68
C HIS A 661 4.64 14.34 27.15
N ILE A 662 5.63 15.12 27.60
CA ILE A 662 5.84 16.52 27.19
C ILE A 662 7.33 16.71 26.89
N GLY A 663 7.66 17.28 25.71
CA GLY A 663 9.03 17.22 25.17
C GLY A 663 9.52 15.76 25.09
N GLY A 664 8.57 14.87 24.76
CA GLY A 664 8.63 13.42 24.82
C GLY A 664 8.98 12.78 26.18
N LYS A 665 9.37 13.54 27.21
CA LYS A 665 9.64 13.03 28.57
C LYS A 665 8.33 12.73 29.28
N ARG A 666 8.25 11.60 29.99
CA ARG A 666 7.09 11.27 30.82
C ARG A 666 6.99 12.27 31.98
N ARG A 667 5.81 12.90 32.12
CA ARG A 667 5.51 13.93 33.13
C ARG A 667 4.56 13.45 34.21
N ALA A 668 3.56 12.66 33.85
CA ALA A 668 2.56 12.14 34.77
C ALA A 668 2.20 10.70 34.40
N THR A 669 1.81 9.91 35.41
CA THR A 669 1.24 8.58 35.24
C THR A 669 -0.08 8.49 35.99
N ALA A 670 -1.16 8.08 35.32
CA ALA A 670 -2.44 7.80 35.94
C ALA A 670 -2.74 6.30 35.88
N ILE A 671 -3.25 5.74 36.97
CA ILE A 671 -3.71 4.36 37.01
C ILE A 671 -5.23 4.39 37.05
N LEU A 672 -5.87 3.79 36.06
CA LEU A 672 -7.32 3.65 36.03
C LEU A 672 -7.73 2.24 36.42
N ASP A 673 -8.52 2.10 37.49
CA ASP A 673 -8.93 0.81 38.05
C ASP A 673 -10.47 0.68 38.05
N PRO A 674 -11.03 -0.26 37.25
CA PRO A 674 -12.47 -0.45 37.14
C PRO A 674 -13.12 -0.98 38.43
N HIS A 675 -12.34 -1.53 39.38
CA HIS A 675 -12.85 -2.09 40.64
C HIS A 675 -12.96 -1.07 41.78
N THR A 676 -12.55 0.17 41.56
CA THR A 676 -12.70 1.22 42.58
C THR A 676 -14.17 1.61 42.76
N ALA A 677 -14.68 1.43 43.99
CA ALA A 677 -16.12 1.44 44.31
C ALA A 677 -16.84 2.79 44.12
N THR A 678 -16.08 3.88 43.91
CA THR A 678 -16.59 5.22 43.63
C THR A 678 -15.69 5.90 42.61
N PRO A 679 -16.24 6.67 41.64
CA PRO A 679 -15.45 7.58 40.81
C PRO A 679 -14.89 8.69 41.71
N ASP A 680 -13.82 8.37 42.44
CA ASP A 680 -13.13 9.34 43.27
C ASP A 680 -12.20 10.12 42.34
N THR A 681 -12.57 11.36 42.05
CA THR A 681 -11.83 12.22 41.13
C THR A 681 -10.52 12.65 41.80
N THR A 682 -9.48 11.83 41.65
CA THR A 682 -8.13 12.15 42.15
C THR A 682 -7.51 13.21 41.25
N ALA A 683 -7.78 14.47 41.57
CA ALA A 683 -7.13 15.63 40.98
C ALA A 683 -5.89 15.96 41.81
N ALA A 684 -4.70 15.63 41.30
CA ALA A 684 -3.45 16.09 41.89
C ALA A 684 -2.71 17.00 40.91
N GLU A 685 -2.15 18.10 41.42
CA GLU A 685 -1.10 18.82 40.71
C GLU A 685 0.13 17.92 40.71
N VAL A 686 0.53 17.45 39.53
CA VAL A 686 1.76 16.65 39.39
C VAL A 686 2.91 17.63 39.20
N PRO A 687 3.80 17.84 40.21
CA PRO A 687 5.02 18.60 40.00
C PRO A 687 5.91 17.90 38.96
N ALA A 688 6.88 18.62 38.41
CA ALA A 688 7.81 18.08 37.41
C ALA A 688 8.66 16.95 38.01
N GLY A 689 8.16 15.70 37.97
CA GLY A 689 8.75 14.61 38.75
C GLY A 689 8.11 13.23 38.63
N GLY A 690 7.32 12.91 37.60
CA GLY A 690 6.94 11.52 37.30
C GLY A 690 6.08 10.82 38.37
N ASP A 691 5.31 11.58 39.15
CA ASP A 691 4.46 11.00 40.20
C ASP A 691 3.37 10.10 39.61
N GLN A 692 3.09 9.01 40.32
CA GLN A 692 2.05 8.04 40.03
C GLN A 692 0.80 8.43 40.83
N LEU A 693 -0.30 8.74 40.14
CA LEU A 693 -1.58 8.97 40.81
C LEU A 693 -2.11 7.66 41.42
N PRO A 694 -2.84 7.74 42.55
CA PRO A 694 -3.52 6.57 43.10
C PRO A 694 -4.51 5.98 42.07
N PRO A 695 -4.75 4.65 42.09
CA PRO A 695 -5.73 4.02 41.23
C PRO A 695 -7.15 4.58 41.41
N SER A 696 -7.85 4.88 40.32
CA SER A 696 -9.23 5.38 40.35
C SER A 696 -10.01 5.01 39.09
N HIS A 697 -11.35 4.99 39.12
CA HIS A 697 -12.16 4.78 37.91
C HIS A 697 -12.06 5.98 36.94
N GLU A 698 -11.74 7.16 37.48
CA GLU A 698 -11.61 8.43 36.77
C GLU A 698 -10.43 9.23 37.34
N ALA A 699 -9.60 9.79 36.45
CA ALA A 699 -8.46 10.62 36.82
C ALA A 699 -8.53 11.99 36.13
N VAL A 700 -8.30 13.06 36.90
CA VAL A 700 -8.07 14.40 36.35
C VAL A 700 -6.59 14.71 36.46
N ILE A 701 -5.90 14.72 35.33
CA ILE A 701 -4.47 15.03 35.28
C ILE A 701 -4.30 16.53 35.09
N GLN A 702 -3.51 17.15 35.97
CA GLN A 702 -3.12 18.56 35.86
C GLN A 702 -1.60 18.69 35.79
N ILE A 703 -1.11 19.29 34.71
CA ILE A 703 0.32 19.48 34.47
C ILE A 703 0.59 20.95 34.25
N ARG A 704 1.47 21.52 35.06
CA ARG A 704 2.00 22.87 34.81
C ARG A 704 3.03 22.79 33.69
N LEU A 705 2.79 23.54 32.62
CA LEU A 705 3.67 23.67 31.47
C LEU A 705 4.56 24.90 31.67
N THR A 706 5.86 24.74 31.50
CA THR A 706 6.80 25.86 31.35
C THR A 706 7.11 26.09 29.87
N ASP A 707 7.57 27.28 29.49
CA ASP A 707 7.98 27.56 28.10
C ASP A 707 9.07 26.59 27.60
N ALA A 708 9.91 26.09 28.50
CA ALA A 708 10.93 25.08 28.20
C ALA A 708 10.35 23.68 27.94
N ASP A 709 9.18 23.35 28.49
CA ASP A 709 8.58 22.01 28.38
C ASP A 709 7.95 21.74 27.01
N ILE A 710 7.27 22.75 26.50
CA ILE A 710 6.37 22.66 25.35
C ILE A 710 7.06 23.04 24.05
N GLY A 711 8.20 23.72 24.14
CA GLY A 711 8.92 24.22 22.98
C GLY A 711 8.06 25.15 22.11
N PRO A 712 8.49 25.46 20.89
CA PRO A 712 7.77 26.37 20.00
C PRO A 712 6.46 25.80 19.45
N SER A 713 6.22 24.49 19.53
CA SER A 713 5.00 23.84 18.99
C SER A 713 3.93 23.51 20.03
N GLY A 714 4.30 23.43 21.31
CA GLY A 714 3.40 23.06 22.39
C GLY A 714 2.71 21.70 22.23
N PHE A 715 3.40 20.70 21.71
CA PHE A 715 2.81 19.40 21.42
C PHE A 715 2.97 18.41 22.60
N VAL A 716 1.86 17.84 23.08
CA VAL A 716 1.81 16.87 24.19
C VAL A 716 1.30 15.53 23.67
N VAL A 717 1.91 14.42 24.12
CA VAL A 717 1.48 13.06 23.76
C VAL A 717 0.91 12.37 25.00
N VAL A 718 -0.31 11.83 24.90
CA VAL A 718 -0.90 10.97 25.92
C VAL A 718 -0.87 9.54 25.40
N ASP A 719 -0.31 8.63 26.19
CA ASP A 719 -0.09 7.23 25.84
C ASP A 719 -0.82 6.32 26.83
N VAL A 720 -1.38 5.22 26.33
CA VAL A 720 -1.81 4.12 27.19
C VAL A 720 -0.71 3.07 27.23
N LEU A 721 -0.26 2.78 28.44
CA LEU A 721 0.77 1.80 28.73
C LEU A 721 0.11 0.51 29.22
N ASP A 722 0.34 -0.58 28.50
CA ASP A 722 0.14 -1.92 29.03
C ASP A 722 1.44 -2.45 29.62
N ASP A 723 1.34 -3.45 30.50
CA ASP A 723 2.50 -4.18 31.03
C ASP A 723 3.32 -4.74 29.84
N PRO A 724 4.61 -4.36 29.69
CA PRO A 724 5.45 -4.83 28.59
C PRO A 724 5.61 -6.36 28.53
N ALA A 725 5.19 -7.11 29.55
CA ALA A 725 5.16 -8.59 29.55
C ALA A 725 3.88 -9.23 28.98
N SER A 726 2.87 -8.43 28.59
CA SER A 726 1.56 -8.92 28.14
C SER A 726 1.55 -9.24 26.63
N GLU A 727 1.69 -10.52 26.26
CA GLU A 727 1.57 -11.03 24.87
C GLU A 727 0.11 -11.03 24.33
N LEU A 728 -0.78 -10.17 24.82
CA LEU A 728 -2.18 -10.19 24.38
C LEU A 728 -2.42 -9.28 23.17
N PRO A 729 -2.93 -9.81 22.04
CA PRO A 729 -3.29 -9.00 20.88
C PRO A 729 -4.59 -8.22 21.14
N ASP A 730 -4.56 -6.93 20.79
CA ASP A 730 -5.72 -6.05 20.59
C ASP A 730 -6.81 -6.06 21.69
N ALA A 731 -6.45 -6.01 22.99
CA ALA A 731 -7.46 -5.77 24.03
C ALA A 731 -8.01 -4.34 23.93
N VAL A 732 -9.33 -4.17 23.75
CA VAL A 732 -9.94 -2.83 23.79
C VAL A 732 -9.77 -2.25 25.19
N ILE A 733 -9.04 -1.14 25.24
CA ILE A 733 -8.97 -0.28 26.40
C ILE A 733 -10.20 0.62 26.39
N GLY A 734 -11.14 0.43 27.31
CA GLY A 734 -12.10 1.48 27.60
C GLY A 734 -11.43 2.64 28.30
N VAL A 735 -10.71 3.51 27.58
CA VAL A 735 -10.24 4.79 28.11
C VAL A 735 -10.72 5.91 27.22
N ARG A 736 -11.33 6.91 27.85
CA ARG A 736 -11.90 8.09 27.22
C ARG A 736 -11.22 9.35 27.73
N ILE A 737 -11.02 10.30 26.81
CA ILE A 737 -10.68 11.69 27.13
C ILE A 737 -11.91 12.55 26.84
N ASP A 738 -12.47 13.20 27.86
CA ASP A 738 -13.71 13.98 27.74
C ASP A 738 -13.46 15.45 27.45
N VAL A 739 -12.60 16.07 28.27
CA VAL A 739 -12.32 17.51 28.19
C VAL A 739 -10.83 17.74 28.36
N ILE A 740 -10.28 18.62 27.52
CA ILE A 740 -8.93 19.18 27.69
C ILE A 740 -9.06 20.69 27.83
N ALA A 741 -8.46 21.26 28.85
CA ALA A 741 -8.39 22.70 29.03
C ALA A 741 -6.93 23.16 29.11
N VAL A 742 -6.60 24.23 28.39
CA VAL A 742 -5.27 24.86 28.37
C VAL A 742 -5.42 26.35 28.69
N GLY A 743 -4.83 26.79 29.80
CA GLY A 743 -4.92 28.20 30.23
C GLY A 743 -4.14 28.49 31.51
N GLU A 744 -4.26 29.72 32.03
CA GLU A 744 -3.85 30.06 33.39
C GLU A 744 -4.94 29.62 34.37
N ASP A 745 -4.58 29.18 35.59
CA ASP A 745 -5.55 28.82 36.63
C ASP A 745 -5.44 29.71 37.89
N PRO A 746 -5.56 31.05 37.78
CA PRO A 746 -5.62 31.93 38.95
C PRO A 746 -6.94 31.68 39.68
N GLY A 747 -6.90 30.81 40.71
CA GLY A 747 -8.03 30.56 41.61
C GLY A 747 -8.78 29.23 41.45
N GLY A 748 -8.23 28.24 40.72
CA GLY A 748 -8.83 26.89 40.65
C GLY A 748 -10.08 26.79 39.79
N ARG A 749 -10.34 27.76 38.90
CA ARG A 749 -11.50 27.77 38.00
C ARG A 749 -11.48 26.59 37.03
N MET A 750 -10.30 26.23 36.50
CA MET A 750 -10.18 25.05 35.62
C MET A 750 -10.55 23.75 36.35
N ARG A 751 -10.21 23.62 37.63
CA ARG A 751 -10.63 22.46 38.46
C ARG A 751 -12.15 22.37 38.57
N SER A 752 -12.84 23.49 38.74
CA SER A 752 -14.30 23.52 38.86
C SER A 752 -15.03 23.16 37.57
N LEU A 753 -14.47 23.54 36.41
CA LEU A 753 -15.01 23.24 35.08
C LEU A 753 -14.94 21.74 34.77
N LEU A 754 -13.77 21.13 34.96
CA LEU A 754 -13.55 19.71 34.66
C LEU A 754 -14.35 18.78 35.59
N ARG A 755 -14.49 19.13 36.88
CA ARG A 755 -15.35 18.35 37.80
C ARG A 755 -16.85 18.42 37.44
N ARG A 756 -17.29 19.51 36.81
CA ARG A 756 -18.68 19.67 36.34
C ARG A 756 -18.96 18.93 35.03
N SER A 757 -17.96 18.74 34.18
CA SER A 757 -18.10 17.93 32.96
C SER A 757 -18.05 16.44 33.26
N ALA A 758 -17.19 16.02 34.21
CA ALA A 758 -17.06 14.64 34.68
C ALA A 758 -18.34 14.05 35.30
N SER A 759 -19.20 14.90 35.88
CA SER A 759 -20.44 14.52 36.55
C SER A 759 -21.67 14.48 35.62
N ARG A 760 -21.48 14.72 34.31
CA ARG A 760 -22.48 14.56 33.25
C ARG A 760 -22.15 13.36 32.40
#